data_AF-A0A9P0ZWR1-F1
#
_entry.id   AF-A0A9P0ZWR1-F1
#
_cell.length_a   1.000
_cell.length_b   1.000
_cell.length_c   1.000
_cell.angle_alpha   90.00
_cell.angle_beta   90.00
_cell.angle_gamma   90.00
#
_symmetry.space_group_name_H-M   'P 1'
#
loop_
_entity.id
_entity.type
_entity.pdbx_description
1 polymer ?
#
loop_
_entity_poly.entity_id
_entity_poly.type
_entity_poly.pdbx_seq_one_letter_code
_entity_poly.pdbx_strand_id
1 'polypeptide(L)'
;MIPTIRKNNRKRYLKYLSFVVLEETESQISHITPLFLHYTPNLCAKSWETNRYGNNLPNVDVFVCTADPKTEPPIMVVNTVLSVMAYDYPPEKLSVYLSDDAGSELTFYALLEASIFSKHWLPFCKKNNIDPRCPAAYFPLHQDGVEPTGFSMLKKRYQEMENRIMIACKLGRVPTDDLFEEKGYFKWDPSSSPGNHAAMVKILIDGREEESKDNEGYVLPTLVYMAREKRPQYFHNFKAGAMNGLIRVSSEISNAPIILNVDCDMYSNNSGSIQDALCFFMDEKKSHNIAFAQFPQNFQNITKNDLYGGSLLVTDKVEFHGLDGCGGPLYIGTGCFHRREALCGREFSKENKIELKSHSPIRTHTNACELEDRLQELVSCTYEQDTQWGYEIGLKYGCPVEDILTGLSIVSHGWKSAYYSPTKKAFLGVTVTTLEQALVQHKRWSEGDLQILFSKYSPVWYGLGKLNTGLIFGSLTYCLWSPNCLALLYYSIVPSLHLLKGSPLFPQVSSKWILAFAYLIVVEHAYSCSEFLWAGGTLLGWWNDQRMWLYKRSSSYLFALLDTVLKLVGYSSNHTFVISSKVCDEDVSLRYEQEIMEFGSTSPMFTVLSTLAMINLFCFVWVLKKMATEEFIVQSLGLQIVLCGVLVLINLPLYNGMFFRTDHGKMPIITTLKSTIVALSVCTCFAIS
;
A
#
# COMPACT_ATOMS: atom_id res chain seq x y z
N MET A 1 7.53 -56.72 13.42
CA MET A 1 6.53 -55.63 13.49
C MET A 1 7.09 -54.28 13.97
N ILE A 2 7.93 -54.23 15.00
CA ILE A 2 8.50 -52.96 15.54
C ILE A 2 9.37 -52.15 14.53
N PRO A 3 10.19 -52.76 13.64
CA PRO A 3 11.00 -52.01 12.68
C PRO A 3 10.16 -51.30 11.61
N THR A 4 9.05 -51.90 11.21
CA THR A 4 8.15 -51.40 10.15
C THR A 4 7.33 -50.21 10.63
N ILE A 5 6.88 -50.21 11.89
CA ILE A 5 6.18 -49.09 12.54
C ILE A 5 7.14 -47.89 12.72
N ARG A 6 8.39 -48.13 13.16
CA ARG A 6 9.43 -47.08 13.24
C ARG A 6 9.75 -46.46 11.87
N LYS A 7 9.82 -47.26 10.79
CA LYS A 7 10.07 -46.78 9.42
C LYS A 7 8.91 -45.93 8.88
N ASN A 8 7.66 -46.32 9.13
CA ASN A 8 6.47 -45.56 8.71
C ASN A 8 6.29 -44.25 9.49
N ASN A 9 6.53 -44.27 10.81
CA ASN A 9 6.49 -43.06 11.62
C ASN A 9 7.61 -42.09 11.21
N ARG A 10 8.83 -42.58 10.95
CA ARG A 10 9.94 -41.74 10.44
C ARG A 10 9.62 -41.09 9.08
N LYS A 11 8.98 -41.82 8.15
CA LYS A 11 8.52 -41.25 6.87
C LYS A 11 7.40 -40.20 7.06
N ARG A 12 6.46 -40.41 7.98
CA ARG A 12 5.44 -39.41 8.33
C ARG A 12 6.06 -38.16 8.94
N TYR A 13 6.98 -38.32 9.90
CA TYR A 13 7.71 -37.21 10.50
C TYR A 13 8.55 -36.44 9.48
N LEU A 14 9.26 -37.13 8.58
CA LEU A 14 10.04 -36.47 7.53
C LEU A 14 9.18 -35.69 6.52
N LYS A 15 7.99 -36.21 6.16
CA LYS A 15 7.05 -35.49 5.30
C LYS A 15 6.51 -34.23 5.98
N TYR A 16 6.14 -34.33 7.26
CA TYR A 16 5.64 -33.18 8.00
C TYR A 16 6.76 -32.13 8.23
N LEU A 17 7.95 -32.60 8.60
CA LEU A 17 9.14 -31.76 8.74
C LEU A 17 9.49 -31.06 7.42
N SER A 18 9.32 -31.70 6.25
CA SER A 18 9.55 -31.01 4.98
C SER A 18 8.53 -29.90 4.67
N PHE A 19 7.28 -30.01 5.14
CA PHE A 19 6.29 -28.94 4.99
C PHE A 19 6.52 -27.79 5.97
N VAL A 20 6.84 -28.11 7.23
CA VAL A 20 7.24 -27.14 8.25
C VAL A 20 8.51 -26.41 7.83
N VAL A 21 9.52 -27.13 7.34
CA VAL A 21 10.77 -26.53 6.84
C VAL A 21 10.54 -25.68 5.59
N LEU A 22 9.60 -26.03 4.70
CA LEU A 22 9.24 -25.18 3.54
C LEU A 22 8.57 -23.87 3.99
N GLU A 23 7.70 -23.92 5.00
CA GLU A 23 7.08 -22.73 5.59
C GLU A 23 8.11 -21.84 6.32
N GLU A 24 9.04 -22.47 7.04
CA GLU A 24 10.09 -21.80 7.82
C GLU A 24 11.25 -21.26 6.96
N THR A 25 11.62 -21.95 5.86
CA THR A 25 12.72 -21.49 4.98
C THR A 25 12.37 -20.21 4.23
N GLU A 26 11.11 -19.97 3.91
CA GLU A 26 10.72 -18.72 3.23
C GLU A 26 10.73 -17.51 4.16
N SER A 27 10.27 -17.67 5.41
CA SER A 27 10.44 -16.64 6.44
C SER A 27 11.93 -16.35 6.64
N GLN A 28 12.77 -17.38 6.76
CA GLN A 28 14.21 -17.13 6.97
C GLN A 28 14.92 -16.50 5.77
N ILE A 29 14.50 -16.71 4.52
CA ILE A 29 15.14 -16.08 3.34
C ILE A 29 14.93 -14.56 3.34
N SER A 30 13.78 -14.05 3.78
CA SER A 30 13.56 -12.60 3.91
C SER A 30 14.36 -12.00 5.08
N HIS A 31 14.53 -12.74 6.18
CA HIS A 31 15.23 -12.27 7.39
C HIS A 31 16.76 -12.48 7.37
N ILE A 32 17.28 -13.41 6.57
CA ILE A 32 18.73 -13.65 6.43
C ILE A 32 19.40 -12.55 5.60
N THR A 33 18.68 -11.91 4.69
CA THR A 33 19.23 -10.86 3.81
C THR A 33 19.68 -9.61 4.60
N PRO A 34 18.90 -9.08 5.57
CA PRO A 34 19.34 -8.03 6.48
C PRO A 34 20.50 -8.40 7.43
N LEU A 35 20.60 -9.67 7.85
CA LEU A 35 21.63 -10.12 8.81
C LEU A 35 23.05 -10.17 8.22
N PHE A 36 23.18 -10.32 6.89
CA PHE A 36 24.48 -10.37 6.20
C PHE A 36 24.84 -9.08 5.45
N LEU A 37 23.91 -8.14 5.35
CA LEU A 37 24.18 -6.83 4.74
C LEU A 37 24.52 -5.87 5.87
N HIS A 38 25.79 -5.45 5.92
CA HIS A 38 26.21 -4.36 6.78
C HIS A 38 25.21 -3.22 6.66
N TYR A 39 24.62 -2.85 7.80
CA TYR A 39 23.92 -1.59 8.01
C TYR A 39 24.91 -0.47 7.70
N THR A 40 25.07 -0.14 6.43
CA THR A 40 25.73 1.09 6.02
C THR A 40 24.63 2.14 6.03
N PRO A 41 24.51 2.98 7.07
CA PRO A 41 23.69 4.17 6.97
C PRO A 41 24.22 4.98 5.77
N ASN A 42 23.54 4.88 4.63
CA ASN A 42 23.98 5.54 3.43
C ASN A 42 23.50 7.01 3.45
N LEU A 43 24.49 7.89 3.40
CA LEU A 43 24.50 9.22 2.78
C LEU A 43 23.80 10.40 3.47
N CYS A 44 22.78 10.23 4.31
CA CYS A 44 22.00 11.38 4.82
C CYS A 44 22.44 11.94 6.19
N ALA A 45 23.75 11.96 6.49
CA ALA A 45 24.28 12.62 7.70
C ALA A 45 25.10 13.89 7.41
N LYS A 46 25.19 14.33 6.15
CA LYS A 46 25.65 15.69 5.84
C LYS A 46 24.43 16.55 5.59
N SER A 47 24.20 17.48 6.52
CA SER A 47 23.16 18.50 6.45
C SER A 47 22.99 19.04 5.04
N TRP A 48 21.76 18.95 4.53
CA TRP A 48 21.33 19.73 3.38
C TRP A 48 21.53 21.21 3.73
N GLU A 49 22.52 21.85 3.10
CA GLU A 49 22.67 23.30 3.13
C GLU A 49 22.04 23.84 1.86
N THR A 50 20.86 24.44 1.97
CA THR A 50 20.17 25.16 0.88
C THR A 50 21.13 26.14 0.18
N ASN A 51 22.08 26.70 0.92
CA ASN A 51 23.15 27.57 0.42
C ASN A 51 24.14 26.89 -0.54
N ARG A 52 24.29 25.56 -0.50
CA ARG A 52 25.26 24.84 -1.35
C ARG A 52 24.82 24.79 -2.81
N TYR A 53 23.51 24.69 -3.07
CA TYR A 53 22.97 24.53 -4.42
C TYR A 53 22.25 25.79 -4.94
N GLY A 54 21.75 26.68 -4.07
CA GLY A 54 21.16 27.96 -4.48
C GLY A 54 20.18 27.82 -5.66
N ASN A 55 20.45 28.52 -6.76
CA ASN A 55 19.63 28.48 -7.98
C ASN A 55 19.76 27.19 -8.82
N ASN A 56 20.63 26.24 -8.47
CA ASN A 56 20.88 25.00 -9.23
C ASN A 56 19.96 23.83 -8.87
N LEU A 57 18.92 24.06 -8.07
CA LEU A 57 17.91 23.04 -7.76
C LEU A 57 17.11 22.62 -9.01
N PRO A 58 16.80 21.32 -9.21
CA PRO A 58 15.98 20.87 -10.34
C PRO A 58 14.49 21.23 -10.17
N ASN A 59 13.75 21.23 -11.27
CA ASN A 59 12.29 21.24 -11.17
C ASN A 59 11.80 19.89 -10.59
N VAL A 60 10.66 19.91 -9.89
CA VAL A 60 10.01 18.74 -9.31
C VAL A 60 8.52 18.77 -9.65
N ASP A 61 8.03 17.71 -10.26
CA ASP A 61 6.59 17.47 -10.42
C ASP A 61 6.08 16.59 -9.29
N VAL A 62 4.91 16.91 -8.75
CA VAL A 62 4.21 16.08 -7.77
C VAL A 62 2.89 15.59 -8.37
N PHE A 63 2.73 14.29 -8.47
CA PHE A 63 1.53 13.64 -8.98
C PHE A 63 0.69 13.10 -7.82
N VAL A 64 -0.56 13.56 -7.76
CA VAL A 64 -1.58 13.08 -6.84
C VAL A 64 -2.65 12.37 -7.67
N CYS A 65 -2.99 11.13 -7.34
CA CYS A 65 -4.04 10.38 -8.04
C CYS A 65 -5.23 10.14 -7.12
N THR A 66 -6.44 10.37 -7.63
CA THR A 66 -7.69 9.98 -6.98
C THR A 66 -8.58 9.19 -7.95
N ALA A 67 -9.29 8.21 -7.42
CA ALA A 67 -10.12 7.30 -8.18
C ALA A 67 -11.56 7.80 -8.33
N ASP A 68 -12.23 8.14 -7.22
CA ASP A 68 -13.60 8.64 -7.22
C ASP A 68 -13.97 9.35 -5.90
N PRO A 69 -14.86 10.37 -5.93
CA PRO A 69 -15.17 11.20 -4.77
C PRO A 69 -15.99 10.49 -3.68
N LYS A 70 -16.55 9.31 -3.95
CA LYS A 70 -17.34 8.55 -2.97
C LYS A 70 -16.43 7.71 -2.08
N THR A 71 -15.45 7.06 -2.68
CA THR A 71 -14.45 6.23 -2.00
C THR A 71 -13.35 7.08 -1.37
N GLU A 72 -12.99 8.18 -2.02
CA GLU A 72 -11.93 9.11 -1.64
C GLU A 72 -12.50 10.55 -1.56
N PRO A 73 -12.92 11.02 -0.37
CA PRO A 73 -13.62 12.29 -0.23
C PRO A 73 -12.83 13.48 -0.80
N PRO A 74 -13.46 14.40 -1.56
CA PRO A 74 -12.75 15.54 -2.14
C PRO A 74 -12.00 16.41 -1.12
N ILE A 75 -12.52 16.54 0.11
CA ILE A 75 -11.83 17.25 1.20
C ILE A 75 -10.50 16.60 1.60
N MET A 76 -10.42 15.26 1.58
CA MET A 76 -9.18 14.52 1.85
C MET A 76 -8.17 14.76 0.72
N VAL A 77 -8.63 14.66 -0.53
CA VAL A 77 -7.81 14.89 -1.73
C VAL A 77 -7.17 16.27 -1.70
N VAL A 78 -7.94 17.33 -1.43
CA VAL A 78 -7.40 18.70 -1.45
C VAL A 78 -6.51 19.02 -0.26
N ASN A 79 -6.71 18.37 0.89
CA ASN A 79 -5.77 18.48 2.01
C ASN A 79 -4.39 17.91 1.66
N THR A 80 -4.36 16.80 0.93
CA THR A 80 -3.11 16.25 0.36
C THR A 80 -2.50 17.19 -0.66
N VAL A 81 -3.28 17.74 -1.59
CA VAL A 81 -2.80 18.74 -2.58
C VAL A 81 -2.21 19.97 -1.87
N LEU A 82 -2.93 20.57 -0.92
CA LEU A 82 -2.45 21.73 -0.15
C LEU A 82 -1.17 21.44 0.64
N SER A 83 -1.04 20.22 1.15
CA SER A 83 0.16 19.75 1.85
C SER A 83 1.37 19.68 0.92
N VAL A 84 1.23 19.09 -0.27
CA VAL A 84 2.34 18.96 -1.23
C VAL A 84 2.63 20.25 -2.00
N MET A 85 1.69 21.18 -2.10
CA MET A 85 1.96 22.53 -2.61
C MET A 85 2.81 23.36 -1.63
N ALA A 86 2.84 23.00 -0.35
CA ALA A 86 3.49 23.75 0.72
C ALA A 86 4.83 23.13 1.18
N TYR A 87 5.53 22.40 0.30
CA TYR A 87 6.92 22.00 0.55
C TYR A 87 7.82 23.22 0.75
N ASP A 88 8.90 23.05 1.53
CA ASP A 88 9.93 24.06 1.67
C ASP A 88 10.85 24.07 0.44
N TYR A 89 10.29 24.38 -0.73
CA TYR A 89 10.98 24.34 -2.01
C TYR A 89 10.65 25.60 -2.83
N PRO A 90 11.53 26.06 -3.74
CA PRO A 90 11.22 27.21 -4.59
C PRO A 90 9.92 26.99 -5.38
N PRO A 91 8.88 27.83 -5.19
CA PRO A 91 7.58 27.64 -5.82
C PRO A 91 7.64 27.57 -7.36
N GLU A 92 8.53 28.34 -7.97
CA GLU A 92 8.76 28.37 -9.42
C GLU A 92 9.36 27.06 -9.98
N LYS A 93 9.86 26.18 -9.11
CA LYS A 93 10.41 24.86 -9.45
C LYS A 93 9.52 23.71 -9.04
N LEU A 94 8.36 24.00 -8.45
CA LEU A 94 7.41 23.00 -7.98
C LEU A 94 6.14 23.06 -8.83
N SER A 95 5.70 21.92 -9.34
CA SER A 95 4.43 21.81 -10.07
C SER A 95 3.64 20.62 -9.52
N VAL A 96 2.37 20.83 -9.20
CA VAL A 96 1.48 19.83 -8.61
C VAL A 96 0.36 19.48 -9.59
N TYR A 97 0.15 18.20 -9.81
CA TYR A 97 -0.84 17.67 -10.74
C TYR A 97 -1.78 16.73 -10.00
N LEU A 98 -3.08 17.02 -10.06
CA LEU A 98 -4.13 16.11 -9.60
C LEU A 98 -4.71 15.36 -10.80
N SER A 99 -4.58 14.04 -10.82
CA SER A 99 -5.33 13.17 -11.71
C SER A 99 -6.61 12.68 -11.03
N ASP A 100 -7.76 13.00 -11.60
CA ASP A 100 -9.06 12.46 -11.23
C ASP A 100 -9.50 11.41 -12.24
N ASP A 101 -9.50 10.14 -11.83
CA ASP A 101 -9.88 9.02 -12.70
C ASP A 101 -11.40 8.98 -12.93
N ALA A 102 -12.25 9.55 -12.06
CA ALA A 102 -13.70 9.60 -12.27
C ALA A 102 -14.14 10.81 -13.10
N GLY A 103 -13.27 11.80 -13.28
CA GLY A 103 -13.60 13.08 -13.92
C GLY A 103 -14.77 13.77 -13.22
N SER A 104 -14.74 13.87 -11.89
CA SER A 104 -15.85 14.37 -11.08
C SER A 104 -15.85 15.90 -10.97
N GLU A 105 -17.03 16.51 -11.19
CA GLU A 105 -17.23 17.94 -10.92
C GLU A 105 -16.97 18.30 -9.44
N LEU A 106 -17.23 17.38 -8.51
CA LEU A 106 -17.03 17.60 -7.07
C LEU A 106 -15.55 17.67 -6.72
N THR A 107 -14.74 16.79 -7.29
CA THR A 107 -13.28 16.78 -7.11
C THR A 107 -12.67 18.05 -7.73
N PHE A 108 -13.09 18.41 -8.94
CA PHE A 108 -12.63 19.64 -9.59
C PHE A 108 -13.02 20.90 -8.79
N TYR A 109 -14.26 20.99 -8.32
CA TYR A 109 -14.74 22.10 -7.47
C TYR A 109 -13.94 22.19 -6.17
N ALA A 110 -13.68 21.06 -5.51
CA ALA A 110 -12.85 21.05 -4.31
C ALA A 110 -11.44 21.58 -4.61
N LEU A 111 -10.83 21.17 -5.73
CA LEU A 111 -9.51 21.67 -6.13
C LEU A 111 -9.52 23.18 -6.42
N LEU A 112 -10.59 23.69 -7.03
CA LEU A 112 -10.77 25.13 -7.25
C LEU A 112 -10.82 25.89 -5.92
N GLU A 113 -11.64 25.44 -4.99
CA GLU A 113 -11.72 25.99 -3.63
C GLU A 113 -10.36 25.97 -2.90
N ALA A 114 -9.63 24.86 -3.04
CA ALA A 114 -8.28 24.71 -2.49
C ALA A 114 -7.27 25.67 -3.14
N SER A 115 -7.38 25.92 -4.46
CA SER A 115 -6.51 26.87 -5.17
C SER A 115 -6.67 28.29 -4.62
N ILE A 116 -7.89 28.69 -4.23
CA ILE A 116 -8.17 29.99 -3.60
C ILE A 116 -7.58 30.03 -2.19
N PHE A 117 -7.81 28.97 -1.40
CA PHE A 117 -7.30 28.88 -0.04
C PHE A 117 -5.75 28.83 0.01
N SER A 118 -5.12 28.25 -1.02
CA SER A 118 -3.66 28.14 -1.13
C SER A 118 -2.94 29.50 -1.03
N LYS A 119 -3.56 30.58 -1.55
CA LYS A 119 -3.05 31.96 -1.49
C LYS A 119 -2.90 32.50 -0.06
N HIS A 120 -3.55 31.86 0.91
CA HIS A 120 -3.45 32.17 2.34
C HIS A 120 -2.64 31.12 3.09
N TRP A 121 -2.80 29.84 2.72
CA TRP A 121 -2.17 28.70 3.41
C TRP A 121 -0.65 28.64 3.19
N LEU A 122 -0.19 28.73 1.95
CA LEU A 122 1.24 28.61 1.61
C LEU A 122 2.12 29.69 2.27
N PRO A 123 1.79 31.00 2.20
CA PRO A 123 2.58 32.02 2.89
C PRO A 123 2.56 31.83 4.41
N PHE A 124 1.41 31.48 5.01
CA PHE A 124 1.33 31.19 6.44
C PHE A 124 2.25 30.03 6.84
N CYS A 125 2.22 28.95 6.06
CA CYS A 125 3.10 27.80 6.19
C CYS A 125 4.57 28.23 6.22
N LYS A 126 5.01 28.95 5.19
CA LYS A 126 6.41 29.34 5.01
C LYS A 126 6.89 30.29 6.12
N LYS A 127 6.10 31.32 6.43
CA LYS A 127 6.43 32.36 7.42
C LYS A 127 6.56 31.82 8.84
N ASN A 128 5.70 30.87 9.21
CA ASN A 128 5.67 30.31 10.56
C ASN A 128 6.46 28.99 10.68
N ASN A 129 7.05 28.51 9.58
CA ASN A 129 7.81 27.25 9.51
C ASN A 129 7.11 26.06 10.20
N ILE A 130 5.81 25.88 9.90
CA ILE A 130 4.97 24.88 10.57
C ILE A 130 5.09 23.50 9.92
N ASP A 131 4.84 22.44 10.67
CA ASP A 131 4.53 21.12 10.10
C ASP A 131 3.52 20.41 11.05
N PRO A 132 2.67 19.49 10.55
CA PRO A 132 2.51 19.09 9.15
C PRO A 132 1.92 20.20 8.28
N ARG A 133 2.11 20.09 6.95
CA ARG A 133 1.57 21.05 5.97
C ARG A 133 0.15 20.74 5.50
N CYS A 134 -0.42 19.62 5.96
CA CYS A 134 -1.81 19.27 5.75
C CYS A 134 -2.69 20.07 6.71
N PRO A 135 -3.60 20.94 6.22
CA PRO A 135 -4.45 21.76 7.08
C PRO A 135 -5.31 20.93 8.05
N ALA A 136 -5.95 19.86 7.57
CA ALA A 136 -6.74 18.94 8.37
C ALA A 136 -5.94 18.25 9.50
N ALA A 137 -4.64 18.02 9.30
CA ALA A 137 -3.77 17.48 10.34
C ALA A 137 -3.24 18.58 11.29
N TYR A 138 -2.97 19.78 10.77
CA TYR A 138 -2.34 20.87 11.52
C TYR A 138 -3.30 21.55 12.51
N PHE A 139 -4.51 21.91 12.09
CA PHE A 139 -5.43 22.69 12.92
C PHE A 139 -5.90 21.99 14.21
N PRO A 140 -6.14 20.66 14.23
CA PRO A 140 -6.48 19.95 15.46
C PRO A 140 -5.34 19.89 16.48
N LEU A 141 -4.07 19.91 16.05
CA LEU A 141 -2.91 19.82 16.95
C LEU A 141 -2.69 21.07 17.80
N HIS A 142 -3.28 22.21 17.43
CA HIS A 142 -3.03 23.52 18.03
C HIS A 142 -4.26 24.07 18.76
N GLN A 143 -5.06 23.21 19.39
CA GLN A 143 -6.20 23.65 20.22
C GLN A 143 -5.78 24.24 21.57
N ASP A 144 -4.59 23.88 22.09
CA ASP A 144 -4.16 24.18 23.47
C ASP A 144 -2.83 24.97 23.58
N GLY A 145 -2.32 25.54 22.46
CA GLY A 145 -1.00 26.19 22.38
C GLY A 145 -1.03 27.70 22.11
N VAL A 146 0.15 28.34 22.11
CA VAL A 146 0.30 29.74 21.65
C VAL A 146 0.06 29.80 20.15
N GLU A 147 -1.07 30.36 19.74
CA GLU A 147 -1.45 30.46 18.33
C GLU A 147 -0.55 31.45 17.56
N PRO A 148 0.00 31.06 16.40
CA PRO A 148 0.71 32.00 15.52
C PRO A 148 -0.20 33.15 15.06
N THR A 149 0.42 34.29 14.72
CA THR A 149 -0.35 35.45 14.22
C THR A 149 -1.10 35.07 12.95
N GLY A 150 -2.42 35.31 12.93
CA GLY A 150 -3.30 34.98 11.81
C GLY A 150 -3.90 33.57 11.84
N PHE A 151 -3.55 32.72 12.83
CA PHE A 151 -4.05 31.35 12.94
C PHE A 151 -5.58 31.27 12.98
N SER A 152 -6.24 32.01 13.88
CA SER A 152 -7.70 31.99 14.03
C SER A 152 -8.45 32.38 12.74
N MET A 153 -7.98 33.44 12.07
CA MET A 153 -8.56 33.89 10.79
C MET A 153 -8.36 32.84 9.68
N LEU A 154 -7.18 32.20 9.64
CA LEU A 154 -6.88 31.18 8.64
C LEU A 154 -7.68 29.88 8.89
N LYS A 155 -7.80 29.47 10.16
CA LYS A 155 -8.63 28.34 10.59
C LYS A 155 -10.09 28.54 10.19
N LYS A 156 -10.63 29.74 10.39
CA LYS A 156 -11.99 30.09 9.94
C LYS A 156 -12.14 29.95 8.42
N ARG A 157 -11.18 30.46 7.63
CA ARG A 157 -11.19 30.32 6.16
C ARG A 157 -11.12 28.86 5.71
N TYR A 158 -10.30 28.04 6.38
CA TYR A 158 -10.24 26.61 6.13
C TYR A 158 -11.61 25.95 6.38
N GLN A 159 -12.23 26.24 7.53
CA GLN A 159 -13.55 25.70 7.87
C GLN A 159 -14.63 26.16 6.88
N GLU A 160 -14.57 27.39 6.39
CA GLU A 160 -15.49 27.89 5.34
C GLU A 160 -15.32 27.10 4.02
N MET A 161 -14.08 26.89 3.58
CA MET A 161 -13.76 26.07 2.40
C MET A 161 -14.24 24.62 2.58
N GLU A 162 -13.91 24.00 3.70
CA GLU A 162 -14.31 22.64 4.06
C GLU A 162 -15.84 22.51 4.04
N ASN A 163 -16.55 23.45 4.66
CA ASN A 163 -18.01 23.47 4.66
C ASN A 163 -18.60 23.57 3.25
N ARG A 164 -18.06 24.43 2.38
CA ARG A 164 -18.52 24.54 0.98
C ARG A 164 -18.36 23.21 0.22
N ILE A 165 -17.18 22.60 0.33
CA ILE A 165 -16.88 21.30 -0.30
C ILE A 165 -17.82 20.21 0.24
N MET A 166 -18.00 20.13 1.56
CA MET A 166 -18.84 19.13 2.20
C MET A 166 -20.33 19.30 1.84
N ILE A 167 -20.81 20.54 1.70
CA ILE A 167 -22.18 20.83 1.24
C ILE A 167 -22.35 20.35 -0.21
N ALA A 168 -21.42 20.68 -1.11
CA ALA A 168 -21.47 20.24 -2.50
C ALA A 168 -21.48 18.70 -2.61
N CYS A 169 -20.62 18.02 -1.85
CA CYS A 169 -20.57 16.55 -1.81
C CYS A 169 -21.87 15.94 -1.27
N LYS A 170 -22.46 16.51 -0.20
CA LYS A 170 -23.74 16.05 0.37
C LYS A 170 -24.91 16.24 -0.60
N LEU A 171 -24.91 17.34 -1.35
CA LEU A 171 -25.95 17.62 -2.36
C LEU A 171 -25.71 16.87 -3.67
N GLY A 172 -24.52 16.30 -3.88
CA GLY A 172 -24.13 15.65 -5.13
C GLY A 172 -24.06 16.60 -6.32
N ARG A 173 -23.89 17.91 -6.07
CA ARG A 173 -23.81 18.95 -7.10
C ARG A 173 -23.02 20.15 -6.62
N VAL A 174 -22.40 20.84 -7.56
CA VAL A 174 -21.62 22.07 -7.32
C VAL A 174 -22.51 23.34 -7.39
N PRO A 175 -22.21 24.39 -6.62
CA PRO A 175 -22.87 25.69 -6.77
C PRO A 175 -22.59 26.30 -8.16
N THR A 176 -23.59 26.95 -8.75
CA THR A 176 -23.42 27.77 -9.95
C THR A 176 -22.78 29.10 -9.54
N ASP A 177 -21.45 29.18 -9.61
CA ASP A 177 -20.66 30.36 -9.28
C ASP A 177 -19.94 30.85 -10.54
N ASP A 178 -19.87 32.17 -10.74
CA ASP A 178 -19.30 32.81 -11.94
C ASP A 178 -17.86 32.35 -12.19
N LEU A 179 -17.08 32.13 -11.12
CA LEU A 179 -15.69 31.65 -11.19
C LEU A 179 -15.58 30.20 -11.67
N PHE A 180 -16.53 29.34 -11.27
CA PHE A 180 -16.57 27.94 -11.69
C PHE A 180 -16.97 27.85 -13.17
N GLU A 181 -17.90 28.71 -13.61
CA GLU A 181 -18.26 28.85 -15.01
C GLU A 181 -17.09 29.36 -15.87
N GLU A 182 -16.38 30.39 -15.41
CA GLU A 182 -15.21 30.97 -16.10
C GLU A 182 -14.07 29.96 -16.27
N LYS A 183 -13.83 29.10 -15.26
CA LYS A 183 -12.72 28.13 -15.27
C LYS A 183 -13.05 26.80 -15.95
N GLY A 184 -14.27 26.60 -16.44
CA GLY A 184 -14.59 25.53 -17.37
C GLY A 184 -15.70 24.56 -16.98
N TYR A 185 -16.70 25.00 -16.21
CA TYR A 185 -17.91 24.22 -15.90
C TYR A 185 -18.54 23.52 -17.12
N PHE A 186 -18.54 24.18 -18.29
CA PHE A 186 -19.16 23.69 -19.53
C PHE A 186 -18.62 22.34 -20.06
N LYS A 187 -17.55 21.78 -19.46
CA LYS A 187 -16.99 20.48 -19.86
C LYS A 187 -17.71 19.26 -19.26
N TRP A 188 -18.52 19.44 -18.22
CA TRP A 188 -19.31 18.36 -17.63
C TRP A 188 -20.69 18.27 -18.29
N ASP A 189 -20.82 17.40 -19.30
CA ASP A 189 -22.11 17.04 -19.86
C ASP A 189 -22.91 16.24 -18.80
N PRO A 190 -24.19 16.57 -18.54
CA PRO A 190 -25.09 15.74 -17.72
C PRO A 190 -25.13 14.25 -18.08
N SER A 191 -24.77 13.88 -19.32
CA SER A 191 -24.67 12.49 -19.78
C SER A 191 -23.39 11.76 -19.34
N SER A 192 -22.42 12.46 -18.73
CA SER A 192 -21.12 11.92 -18.32
C SER A 192 -21.26 10.93 -17.16
N SER A 193 -20.36 9.94 -17.13
CA SER A 193 -20.23 8.99 -16.01
C SER A 193 -18.75 8.68 -15.76
N PRO A 194 -18.38 8.12 -14.59
CA PRO A 194 -16.98 7.77 -14.29
C PRO A 194 -16.31 6.81 -15.30
N GLY A 195 -17.09 6.10 -16.12
CA GLY A 195 -16.59 5.23 -17.19
C GLY A 195 -16.77 5.79 -18.61
N ASN A 196 -17.38 6.97 -18.76
CA ASN A 196 -17.63 7.61 -20.04
C ASN A 196 -17.67 9.14 -19.87
N HIS A 197 -16.54 9.80 -20.12
CA HIS A 197 -16.41 11.26 -20.09
C HIS A 197 -15.25 11.72 -20.99
N ALA A 198 -15.32 12.96 -21.45
CA ALA A 198 -14.24 13.56 -22.26
C ALA A 198 -12.98 13.80 -21.43
N ALA A 199 -11.85 14.00 -22.12
CA ALA A 199 -10.62 14.49 -21.51
C ALA A 199 -10.81 15.91 -20.98
N MET A 200 -10.22 16.20 -19.83
CA MET A 200 -10.22 17.54 -19.22
C MET A 200 -8.84 17.81 -18.64
N VAL A 201 -8.20 18.88 -19.10
CA VAL A 201 -6.96 19.40 -18.52
C VAL A 201 -7.16 20.88 -18.23
N LYS A 202 -6.91 21.28 -16.99
CA LYS A 202 -7.09 22.66 -16.52
C LYS A 202 -5.90 23.12 -15.69
N ILE A 203 -5.36 24.29 -16.02
CA ILE A 203 -4.27 24.93 -15.25
C ILE A 203 -4.92 25.97 -14.32
N LEU A 204 -5.11 25.60 -13.05
CA LEU A 204 -5.78 26.45 -12.06
C LEU A 204 -4.86 27.58 -11.58
N ILE A 205 -3.58 27.26 -11.40
CA ILE A 205 -2.51 28.20 -11.08
C ILE A 205 -1.38 27.93 -12.05
N ASP A 206 -0.98 28.91 -12.84
CA ASP A 206 0.20 28.81 -13.71
C ASP A 206 1.35 29.57 -13.06
N GLY A 207 2.23 28.87 -12.34
CA GLY A 207 3.36 29.48 -11.62
C GLY A 207 4.39 30.16 -12.53
N ARG A 208 4.23 30.04 -13.85
CA ARG A 208 5.05 30.71 -14.87
C ARG A 208 4.52 32.12 -15.20
N GLU A 209 3.31 32.46 -14.76
CA GLU A 209 2.68 33.78 -14.98
C GLU A 209 2.97 34.75 -13.85
N GLU A 210 3.15 36.03 -14.17
CA GLU A 210 3.40 37.08 -13.17
C GLU A 210 2.23 37.32 -12.21
N GLU A 211 1.01 36.96 -12.63
CA GLU A 211 -0.24 37.12 -11.89
C GLU A 211 -0.46 36.00 -10.85
N SER A 212 0.26 34.88 -10.97
CA SER A 212 0.13 33.71 -10.09
C SER A 212 0.87 33.92 -8.77
N LYS A 213 0.44 34.94 -8.02
CA LYS A 213 1.01 35.33 -6.73
C LYS A 213 0.03 35.09 -5.58
N ASP A 214 0.61 34.81 -4.41
CA ASP A 214 -0.11 34.78 -3.15
C ASP A 214 -0.45 36.20 -2.65
N ASN A 215 -1.14 36.28 -1.51
CA ASN A 215 -1.55 37.57 -0.95
C ASN A 215 -0.38 38.40 -0.38
N GLU A 216 0.82 37.84 -0.26
CA GLU A 216 2.04 38.55 0.12
C GLU A 216 2.91 38.91 -1.12
N GLY A 217 2.46 38.56 -2.34
CA GLY A 217 3.13 38.87 -3.60
C GLY A 217 4.15 37.83 -4.07
N TYR A 218 4.25 36.68 -3.43
CA TYR A 218 5.16 35.60 -3.81
C TYR A 218 4.53 34.65 -4.83
N VAL A 219 5.33 34.11 -5.74
CA VAL A 219 4.90 33.15 -6.76
C VAL A 219 4.32 31.89 -6.10
N LEU A 220 3.21 31.38 -6.64
CA LEU A 220 2.60 30.11 -6.25
C LEU A 220 3.08 28.97 -7.17
N PRO A 221 3.19 27.73 -6.65
CA PRO A 221 3.47 26.56 -7.48
C PRO A 221 2.38 26.36 -8.55
N THR A 222 2.77 25.82 -9.70
CA THR A 222 1.81 25.45 -10.74
C THR A 222 0.87 24.37 -10.24
N LEU A 223 -0.44 24.51 -10.47
CA LEU A 223 -1.48 23.55 -10.08
C LEU A 223 -2.31 23.16 -11.29
N VAL A 224 -2.30 21.87 -11.62
CA VAL A 224 -2.98 21.31 -12.80
C VAL A 224 -3.97 20.23 -12.39
N TYR A 225 -5.18 20.33 -12.91
CA TYR A 225 -6.18 19.27 -12.88
C TYR A 225 -6.16 18.49 -14.19
N MET A 226 -6.23 17.17 -14.10
CA MET A 226 -6.33 16.27 -15.24
C MET A 226 -7.38 15.20 -14.98
N ALA A 227 -8.31 15.02 -15.91
CA ALA A 227 -9.11 13.82 -16.06
C ALA A 227 -8.88 13.28 -17.49
N ARG A 228 -8.50 12.01 -17.60
CA ARG A 228 -8.26 11.38 -18.91
C ARG A 228 -9.58 11.11 -19.60
N GLU A 229 -9.59 11.05 -20.93
CA GLU A 229 -10.79 10.56 -21.62
C GLU A 229 -11.06 9.11 -21.24
N LYS A 230 -12.31 8.80 -20.91
CA LYS A 230 -12.77 7.44 -20.69
C LYS A 230 -13.94 7.14 -21.60
N ARG A 231 -13.92 5.97 -22.22
CA ARG A 231 -15.02 5.43 -23.03
C ARG A 231 -15.19 3.94 -22.70
N PRO A 232 -16.42 3.40 -22.72
CA PRO A 232 -16.67 2.00 -22.37
C PRO A 232 -15.90 0.97 -23.21
N GLN A 233 -15.49 1.33 -24.43
CA GLN A 233 -14.77 0.46 -25.35
C GLN A 233 -13.27 0.34 -25.05
N TYR A 234 -12.72 1.23 -24.21
CA TYR A 234 -11.29 1.30 -23.93
C TYR A 234 -10.98 1.03 -22.46
N PHE A 235 -10.10 0.06 -22.22
CA PHE A 235 -9.62 -0.21 -20.88
C PHE A 235 -8.60 0.87 -20.47
N HIS A 236 -8.83 1.50 -19.31
CA HIS A 236 -8.11 2.72 -18.90
C HIS A 236 -6.87 2.45 -18.01
N ASN A 237 -6.58 1.19 -17.68
CA ASN A 237 -5.40 0.78 -16.89
C ASN A 237 -5.28 1.44 -15.50
N PHE A 238 -6.41 1.82 -14.89
CA PHE A 238 -6.49 2.37 -13.52
C PHE A 238 -5.41 3.44 -13.25
N LYS A 239 -4.70 3.34 -12.11
CA LYS A 239 -3.66 4.27 -11.67
C LYS A 239 -2.44 4.30 -12.58
N ALA A 240 -2.06 3.17 -13.18
CA ALA A 240 -0.95 3.12 -14.14
C ALA A 240 -1.20 4.07 -15.32
N GLY A 241 -2.41 4.00 -15.89
CA GLY A 241 -2.80 4.87 -17.00
C GLY A 241 -2.96 6.34 -16.58
N ALA A 242 -3.42 6.60 -15.35
CA ALA A 242 -3.51 7.95 -14.80
C ALA A 242 -2.13 8.60 -14.69
N MET A 243 -1.18 7.89 -14.09
CA MET A 243 0.21 8.31 -13.99
C MET A 243 0.88 8.51 -15.36
N ASN A 244 0.64 7.61 -16.32
CA ASN A 244 1.19 7.75 -17.67
C ASN A 244 0.62 8.99 -18.39
N GLY A 245 -0.66 9.28 -18.22
CA GLY A 245 -1.27 10.55 -18.68
C GLY A 245 -0.57 11.77 -18.07
N LEU A 246 -0.34 11.77 -16.76
CA LEU A 246 0.38 12.84 -16.06
C LEU A 246 1.82 13.01 -16.53
N ILE A 247 2.55 11.93 -16.82
CA ILE A 247 3.91 12.01 -17.35
C ILE A 247 3.93 12.78 -18.68
N ARG A 248 2.94 12.56 -19.56
CA ARG A 248 2.80 13.26 -20.85
C ARG A 248 2.36 14.72 -20.70
N VAL A 249 1.37 14.98 -19.85
CA VAL A 249 0.89 16.35 -19.61
C VAL A 249 2.00 17.21 -19.00
N SER A 250 2.71 16.68 -18.00
CA SER A 250 3.78 17.40 -17.32
C SER A 250 5.00 17.67 -18.22
N SER A 251 5.30 16.83 -19.21
CA SER A 251 6.41 17.08 -20.15
C SER A 251 6.20 18.34 -21.01
N GLU A 252 4.96 18.74 -21.23
CA GLU A 252 4.59 19.94 -21.98
C GLU A 252 4.41 21.19 -21.10
N ILE A 253 4.41 21.05 -19.76
CA ILE A 253 4.20 22.15 -18.82
C ILE A 253 5.50 22.53 -18.11
N SER A 254 6.03 21.62 -17.29
CA SER A 254 7.20 21.85 -16.42
C SER A 254 8.44 21.08 -16.90
N ASN A 255 8.21 19.92 -17.53
CA ASN A 255 9.21 18.93 -17.91
C ASN A 255 10.22 18.62 -16.80
N ALA A 256 9.74 18.46 -15.55
CA ALA A 256 10.62 18.30 -14.41
C ALA A 256 11.41 16.98 -14.48
N PRO A 257 12.72 16.96 -14.21
CA PRO A 257 13.53 15.73 -14.25
C PRO A 257 13.22 14.79 -13.08
N ILE A 258 12.60 15.28 -12.02
CA ILE A 258 12.19 14.52 -10.83
C ILE A 258 10.66 14.56 -10.72
N ILE A 259 10.07 13.39 -10.49
CA ILE A 259 8.63 13.19 -10.29
C ILE A 259 8.43 12.53 -8.92
N LEU A 260 7.71 13.18 -8.02
CA LEU A 260 7.17 12.58 -6.82
C LEU A 260 5.76 12.06 -7.12
N ASN A 261 5.46 10.81 -6.77
CA ASN A 261 4.09 10.33 -6.78
C ASN A 261 3.58 10.08 -5.35
N VAL A 262 2.34 10.49 -5.09
CA VAL A 262 1.63 10.25 -3.83
C VAL A 262 0.18 9.85 -4.11
N ASP A 263 -0.36 9.01 -3.24
CA ASP A 263 -1.80 8.74 -3.20
C ASP A 263 -2.56 9.93 -2.60
N CYS A 264 -3.84 10.09 -2.95
CA CYS A 264 -4.66 11.18 -2.45
C CYS A 264 -4.90 11.15 -0.94
N ASP A 265 -4.70 10.00 -0.29
CA ASP A 265 -4.77 9.84 1.16
C ASP A 265 -3.41 10.01 1.85
N MET A 266 -2.31 10.23 1.11
CA MET A 266 -0.93 10.31 1.62
C MET A 266 -0.39 11.75 1.57
N TYR A 267 -0.57 12.51 2.65
CA TYR A 267 -0.09 13.89 2.72
C TYR A 267 1.39 13.98 3.15
N SER A 268 2.02 15.11 2.83
CA SER A 268 3.36 15.46 3.30
C SER A 268 3.33 15.90 4.77
N ASN A 269 3.97 15.11 5.62
CA ASN A 269 4.15 15.39 7.05
C ASN A 269 5.47 16.14 7.32
N ASN A 270 6.44 16.06 6.40
CA ASN A 270 7.70 16.79 6.48
C ASN A 270 7.90 17.64 5.22
N SER A 271 7.90 18.97 5.39
CA SER A 271 8.14 19.92 4.30
C SER A 271 9.55 19.87 3.69
N GLY A 272 10.51 19.21 4.33
CA GLY A 272 11.87 19.00 3.80
C GLY A 272 12.05 17.76 2.93
N SER A 273 10.98 16.99 2.66
CA SER A 273 11.11 15.67 2.01
C SER A 273 11.67 15.72 0.59
N ILE A 274 11.44 16.81 -0.16
CA ILE A 274 12.03 17.00 -1.50
C ILE A 274 13.55 17.08 -1.37
N GLN A 275 14.05 17.90 -0.43
CA GLN A 275 15.47 18.10 -0.19
C GLN A 275 16.16 16.81 0.25
N ASP A 276 15.50 16.06 1.15
CA ASP A 276 15.96 14.73 1.56
C ASP A 276 16.11 13.77 0.36
N ALA A 277 15.13 13.76 -0.54
CA ALA A 277 15.19 12.94 -1.75
C ALA A 277 16.29 13.40 -2.71
N LEU A 278 16.45 14.73 -2.89
CA LEU A 278 17.47 15.30 -3.78
C LEU A 278 18.90 14.97 -3.36
N CYS A 279 19.16 14.67 -2.08
CA CYS A 279 20.45 14.13 -1.64
C CYS A 279 20.87 12.88 -2.45
N PHE A 280 19.92 12.02 -2.84
CA PHE A 280 20.20 10.83 -3.65
C PHE A 280 20.42 11.15 -5.12
N PHE A 281 19.71 12.15 -5.66
CA PHE A 281 19.77 12.50 -7.08
C PHE A 281 20.88 13.51 -7.42
N MET A 282 21.37 14.27 -6.44
CA MET A 282 22.38 15.31 -6.64
C MET A 282 23.76 14.94 -6.07
N ASP A 283 23.92 13.78 -5.42
CA ASP A 283 25.25 13.32 -4.97
C ASP A 283 26.22 13.15 -6.16
N GLU A 284 27.37 13.83 -6.11
CA GLU A 284 28.33 13.88 -7.21
C GLU A 284 28.87 12.51 -7.64
N LYS A 285 28.87 11.53 -6.73
CA LYS A 285 29.50 10.21 -6.95
C LYS A 285 28.48 9.11 -7.19
N LYS A 286 27.37 9.09 -6.45
CA LYS A 286 26.43 7.98 -6.39
C LYS A 286 25.11 8.25 -7.10
N SER A 287 24.76 9.49 -7.41
CA SER A 287 23.44 9.81 -7.98
C SER A 287 23.15 9.22 -9.36
N HIS A 288 24.19 9.02 -10.15
CA HIS A 288 24.07 8.71 -11.57
C HIS A 288 23.32 7.41 -11.87
N ASN A 289 23.33 6.44 -10.95
CA ASN A 289 22.64 5.16 -11.11
C ASN A 289 21.38 4.99 -10.24
N ILE A 290 20.94 6.05 -9.54
CA ILE A 290 19.69 6.01 -8.77
C ILE A 290 18.54 6.46 -9.68
N ALA A 291 17.60 5.54 -9.91
CA ALA A 291 16.37 5.81 -10.65
C ALA A 291 15.27 6.35 -9.74
N PHE A 292 15.13 5.82 -8.53
CA PHE A 292 14.11 6.28 -7.61
C PHE A 292 14.51 6.14 -6.13
N ALA A 293 13.94 6.98 -5.28
CA ALA A 293 14.10 6.97 -3.84
C ALA A 293 12.73 6.75 -3.18
N GLN A 294 12.58 5.60 -2.52
CA GLN A 294 11.34 5.18 -1.86
C GLN A 294 11.37 5.57 -0.38
N PHE A 295 10.29 6.21 0.08
CA PHE A 295 10.06 6.48 1.49
C PHE A 295 9.06 5.46 2.09
N PRO A 296 9.11 5.20 3.40
CA PRO A 296 8.15 4.33 4.06
C PRO A 296 6.71 4.86 3.99
N GLN A 297 5.75 3.95 3.81
CA GLN A 297 4.33 4.24 3.91
C GLN A 297 3.90 4.25 5.36
N ASN A 298 3.79 5.43 5.96
CA ASN A 298 3.32 5.57 7.33
C ASN A 298 1.85 5.99 7.35
N PHE A 299 1.14 5.61 8.41
CA PHE A 299 -0.27 5.93 8.55
C PHE A 299 -0.55 6.65 9.88
N GLN A 300 -1.48 7.60 9.87
CA GLN A 300 -1.83 8.40 11.05
C GLN A 300 -2.85 7.71 11.97
N ASN A 301 -3.69 6.82 11.43
CA ASN A 301 -4.77 6.16 12.15
C ASN A 301 -4.38 4.78 12.72
N ILE A 302 -3.08 4.47 12.87
CA ILE A 302 -2.65 3.19 13.45
C ILE A 302 -3.02 3.15 14.94
N THR A 303 -3.75 2.12 15.33
CA THR A 303 -4.08 1.86 16.75
C THR A 303 -2.84 1.41 17.51
N LYS A 304 -2.87 1.51 18.85
CA LYS A 304 -1.73 1.19 19.73
C LYS A 304 -1.10 -0.19 19.46
N ASN A 305 -1.92 -1.19 19.14
CA ASN A 305 -1.53 -2.58 18.92
C ASN A 305 -1.85 -3.03 17.49
N ASP A 306 -1.96 -2.09 16.53
CA ASP A 306 -2.13 -2.35 15.09
C ASP A 306 -3.04 -3.54 14.77
N LEU A 307 -4.33 -3.39 15.08
CA LEU A 307 -5.30 -4.49 15.08
C LEU A 307 -5.30 -5.37 13.82
N TYR A 308 -5.07 -4.76 12.65
CA TYR A 308 -5.09 -5.42 11.35
C TYR A 308 -3.71 -5.54 10.67
N GLY A 309 -2.62 -5.22 11.38
CA GLY A 309 -1.27 -5.30 10.82
C GLY A 309 -1.10 -4.38 9.61
N GLY A 310 -1.64 -3.16 9.69
CA GLY A 310 -1.64 -2.16 8.62
C GLY A 310 -0.42 -1.25 8.63
N SER A 311 0.40 -1.30 9.68
CA SER A 311 1.58 -0.42 9.85
C SER A 311 2.80 -0.81 9.02
N LEU A 312 2.86 -2.05 8.52
CA LEU A 312 3.98 -2.61 7.76
C LEU A 312 5.35 -2.47 8.48
N LEU A 313 5.36 -2.45 9.82
CA LEU A 313 6.55 -2.12 10.63
C LEU A 313 7.81 -2.92 10.28
N VAL A 314 7.69 -4.25 10.17
CA VAL A 314 8.85 -5.12 9.86
C VAL A 314 9.34 -4.88 8.43
N THR A 315 8.42 -4.74 7.47
CA THR A 315 8.76 -4.43 6.08
C THR A 315 9.54 -3.12 5.98
N ASP A 316 9.07 -2.07 6.64
CA ASP A 316 9.70 -0.76 6.61
C ASP A 316 11.03 -0.71 7.39
N LYS A 317 11.10 -1.32 8.59
CA LYS A 317 12.27 -1.20 9.47
C LYS A 317 13.35 -2.24 9.23
N VAL A 318 13.02 -3.36 8.59
CA VAL A 318 13.92 -4.49 8.40
C VAL A 318 14.07 -4.84 6.93
N GLU A 319 12.98 -5.23 6.26
CA GLU A 319 13.05 -5.82 4.91
C GLU A 319 13.58 -4.82 3.89
N PHE A 320 13.03 -3.59 3.86
CA PHE A 320 13.39 -2.59 2.87
C PHE A 320 14.81 -2.04 3.07
N HIS A 321 15.25 -1.96 4.33
CA HIS A 321 16.66 -1.69 4.64
C HIS A 321 17.59 -2.82 4.16
N GLY A 322 17.17 -4.08 4.30
CA GLY A 322 17.89 -5.23 3.73
C GLY A 322 17.99 -5.15 2.21
N LEU A 323 16.87 -4.89 1.53
CA LEU A 323 16.83 -4.73 0.07
C LEU A 323 17.68 -3.55 -0.43
N ASP A 324 17.74 -2.45 0.32
CA ASP A 324 18.58 -1.29 0.00
C ASP A 324 20.06 -1.68 -0.10
N GLY A 325 20.54 -2.56 0.78
CA GLY A 325 21.89 -3.14 0.71
C GLY A 325 22.16 -3.97 -0.55
N CYS A 326 21.11 -4.46 -1.22
CA CYS A 326 21.17 -5.27 -2.45
C CYS A 326 20.96 -4.48 -3.75
N GLY A 327 20.84 -3.15 -3.70
CA GLY A 327 20.61 -2.33 -4.89
C GLY A 327 19.32 -1.52 -4.87
N GLY A 328 18.59 -1.55 -3.75
CA GLY A 328 17.44 -0.69 -3.50
C GLY A 328 16.13 -1.46 -3.32
N PRO A 329 15.13 -0.87 -2.63
CA PRO A 329 13.83 -1.48 -2.41
C PRO A 329 12.97 -1.48 -3.68
N LEU A 330 11.85 -2.21 -3.62
CA LEU A 330 10.81 -2.16 -4.64
C LEU A 330 10.06 -0.81 -4.58
N TYR A 331 9.49 -0.39 -5.71
CA TYR A 331 8.59 0.77 -5.77
C TYR A 331 7.20 0.36 -5.28
N ILE A 332 6.70 0.98 -4.21
CA ILE A 332 5.44 0.60 -3.55
C ILE A 332 4.30 1.60 -3.76
N GLY A 333 4.31 2.35 -4.86
CA GLY A 333 3.12 3.06 -5.34
C GLY A 333 2.86 4.45 -4.76
N THR A 334 3.54 4.88 -3.71
CA THR A 334 3.38 6.22 -3.11
C THR A 334 4.64 6.64 -2.34
N GLY A 335 4.83 7.95 -2.12
CA GLY A 335 5.98 8.51 -1.41
C GLY A 335 7.31 8.20 -2.09
N CYS A 336 7.31 8.13 -3.42
CA CYS A 336 8.49 7.75 -4.19
C CYS A 336 8.89 8.87 -5.15
N PHE A 337 10.17 9.24 -5.12
CA PHE A 337 10.75 10.20 -6.05
C PHE A 337 11.42 9.44 -7.18
N HIS A 338 11.04 9.73 -8.42
CA HIS A 338 11.55 9.09 -9.61
C HIS A 338 12.33 10.08 -10.46
N ARG A 339 13.42 9.60 -11.07
CA ARG A 339 14.01 10.23 -12.25
C ARG A 339 13.07 9.99 -13.44
N ARG A 340 12.58 11.07 -14.04
CA ARG A 340 11.65 11.03 -15.18
C ARG A 340 12.12 10.08 -16.27
N GLU A 341 13.38 10.18 -16.67
CA GLU A 341 13.92 9.36 -17.76
C GLU A 341 13.89 7.85 -17.47
N ALA A 342 14.19 7.45 -16.22
CA ALA A 342 14.12 6.05 -15.82
C ALA A 342 12.67 5.56 -15.84
N LEU A 343 11.74 6.38 -15.35
CA LEU A 343 10.30 6.10 -15.42
C LEU A 343 9.78 6.04 -16.87
N CYS A 344 10.39 6.81 -17.77
CA CYS A 344 10.12 6.79 -19.22
C CYS A 344 10.85 5.66 -19.97
N GLY A 345 11.45 4.68 -19.27
CA GLY A 345 12.02 3.47 -19.88
C GLY A 345 13.46 3.62 -20.36
N ARG A 346 14.18 4.71 -20.02
CA ARG A 346 15.60 4.85 -20.37
C ARG A 346 16.42 3.79 -19.63
N GLU A 347 17.27 3.06 -20.36
CA GLU A 347 18.24 2.15 -19.75
C GLU A 347 19.41 2.90 -19.10
N PHE A 348 19.92 2.37 -18.00
CA PHE A 348 21.10 2.93 -17.35
C PHE A 348 22.36 2.60 -18.14
N SER A 349 23.13 3.64 -18.50
CA SER A 349 24.48 3.49 -19.05
C SER A 349 25.44 4.41 -18.30
N LYS A 350 26.63 3.89 -17.97
CA LYS A 350 27.69 4.65 -17.28
C LYS A 350 28.28 5.77 -18.14
N GLU A 351 28.17 5.64 -19.45
CA GLU A 351 28.75 6.57 -20.43
C GLU A 351 27.87 7.82 -20.61
N ASN A 352 26.57 7.68 -20.41
CA ASN A 352 25.59 8.74 -20.63
C ASN A 352 25.08 9.31 -19.30
N LYS A 353 25.83 10.26 -18.73
CA LYS A 353 25.40 10.98 -17.52
C LYS A 353 24.14 11.79 -17.81
N ILE A 354 23.20 11.74 -16.86
CA ILE A 354 21.91 12.42 -16.97
C ILE A 354 21.99 13.72 -16.18
N GLU A 355 21.90 14.84 -16.88
CA GLU A 355 21.83 16.14 -16.24
C GLU A 355 20.44 16.36 -15.64
N LEU A 356 20.38 16.81 -14.38
CA LEU A 356 19.14 17.21 -13.71
C LEU A 356 18.70 18.63 -14.07
N LYS A 357 19.17 19.16 -15.20
CA LYS A 357 18.78 20.48 -15.68
C LYS A 357 17.59 20.34 -16.61
N SER A 358 16.42 20.79 -16.19
CA SER A 358 15.33 21.07 -17.12
C SER A 358 15.34 22.55 -17.47
N HIS A 359 15.44 22.85 -18.75
CA HIS A 359 14.83 24.08 -19.26
C HIS A 359 13.34 23.79 -19.42
N SER A 360 12.48 24.55 -18.74
CA SER A 360 11.04 24.50 -19.03
C SER A 360 10.85 24.71 -20.54
N PRO A 361 9.91 24.00 -21.19
CA PRO A 361 9.67 24.17 -22.62
C PRO A 361 9.56 25.65 -22.98
N ILE A 362 10.28 26.09 -24.02
CA ILE A 362 10.26 27.49 -24.46
C ILE A 362 8.82 27.84 -24.79
N ARG A 363 8.29 28.86 -24.13
CA ARG A 363 6.93 29.36 -24.31
C ARG A 363 6.78 29.85 -25.75
N THR A 364 6.21 29.04 -26.63
CA THR A 364 5.57 29.57 -27.83
C THR A 364 4.40 30.42 -27.34
N HIS A 365 4.23 31.63 -27.87
CA HIS A 365 3.20 32.60 -27.42
C HIS A 365 1.77 32.07 -27.67
N THR A 366 1.33 31.11 -26.88
CA THR A 366 0.08 30.34 -27.03
C THR A 366 -0.79 30.65 -25.81
N ASN A 367 -2.07 30.98 -26.02
CA ASN A 367 -3.01 31.30 -24.94
C ASN A 367 -3.16 30.08 -23.99
N ALA A 368 -3.40 30.27 -22.70
CA ALA A 368 -3.56 29.16 -21.74
C ALA A 368 -4.64 28.15 -22.18
N CYS A 369 -5.73 28.62 -22.78
CA CYS A 369 -6.78 27.77 -23.34
C CYS A 369 -6.27 26.89 -24.50
N GLU A 370 -5.45 27.43 -25.39
CA GLU A 370 -4.87 26.66 -26.51
C GLU A 370 -3.90 25.59 -26.01
N LEU A 371 -3.13 25.88 -24.96
CA LEU A 371 -2.30 24.88 -24.30
C LEU A 371 -3.17 23.77 -23.66
N GLU A 372 -4.21 24.13 -22.92
CA GLU A 372 -5.15 23.16 -22.33
C GLU A 372 -5.79 22.24 -23.37
N ASP A 373 -6.17 22.78 -24.54
CA ASP A 373 -6.75 21.99 -25.64
C ASP A 373 -5.74 21.03 -26.26
N ARG A 374 -4.50 21.47 -26.49
CA ARG A 374 -3.42 20.58 -26.94
C ARG A 374 -3.11 19.47 -25.93
N LEU A 375 -3.14 19.79 -24.62
CA LEU A 375 -2.89 18.81 -23.56
C LEU A 375 -3.97 17.73 -23.46
N GLN A 376 -5.22 18.05 -23.82
CA GLN A 376 -6.31 17.07 -23.82
C GLN A 376 -6.07 15.94 -24.83
N GLU A 377 -5.41 16.23 -25.97
CA GLU A 377 -5.05 15.21 -26.95
C GLU A 377 -4.11 14.15 -26.36
N LEU A 378 -3.20 14.56 -25.46
CA LEU A 378 -2.23 13.66 -24.79
C LEU A 378 -2.89 12.66 -23.83
N VAL A 379 -4.13 12.92 -23.43
CA VAL A 379 -4.86 12.11 -22.46
C VAL A 379 -6.15 11.52 -23.05
N SER A 380 -6.23 11.46 -24.38
CA SER A 380 -7.29 10.71 -25.06
C SER A 380 -7.16 9.21 -24.81
N CYS A 381 -8.30 8.51 -24.80
CA CYS A 381 -8.36 7.07 -24.59
C CYS A 381 -7.70 6.26 -25.73
N THR A 382 -7.44 6.88 -26.88
CA THR A 382 -6.78 6.25 -28.02
C THR A 382 -5.30 6.60 -28.13
N TYR A 383 -4.78 7.55 -27.33
CA TYR A 383 -3.40 8.05 -27.47
C TYR A 383 -2.36 6.93 -27.40
N GLU A 384 -2.60 5.93 -26.56
CA GLU A 384 -1.64 4.86 -26.28
C GLU A 384 -1.75 3.67 -27.23
N GLN A 385 -2.72 3.67 -28.15
CA GLN A 385 -2.89 2.61 -29.14
C GLN A 385 -1.67 2.54 -30.05
N ASP A 386 -1.16 1.32 -30.26
CA ASP A 386 0.02 1.05 -31.08
C ASP A 386 1.30 1.79 -30.64
N THR A 387 1.35 2.24 -29.38
CA THR A 387 2.53 2.86 -28.78
C THR A 387 3.23 1.92 -27.79
N GLN A 388 4.40 2.35 -27.27
CA GLN A 388 5.14 1.63 -26.23
C GLN A 388 4.72 2.01 -24.80
N TRP A 389 3.74 2.90 -24.62
CA TRP A 389 3.23 3.30 -23.31
C TRP A 389 2.60 2.12 -22.57
N GLY A 390 2.94 2.00 -21.28
CA GLY A 390 2.47 0.89 -20.45
C GLY A 390 3.25 -0.42 -20.64
N TYR A 391 4.10 -0.53 -21.67
CA TYR A 391 4.88 -1.73 -21.94
C TYR A 391 6.38 -1.48 -21.74
N GLU A 392 6.93 -0.48 -22.43
CA GLU A 392 8.33 -0.07 -22.30
C GLU A 392 8.46 1.30 -21.62
N ILE A 393 7.49 2.19 -21.81
CA ILE A 393 7.50 3.57 -21.28
C ILE A 393 6.45 3.74 -20.18
N GLY A 394 6.82 4.41 -19.09
CA GLY A 394 5.91 4.74 -17.99
C GLY A 394 5.66 3.57 -17.03
N LEU A 395 4.59 3.68 -16.26
CA LEU A 395 4.10 2.62 -15.38
C LEU A 395 3.56 1.46 -16.22
N LYS A 396 3.93 0.24 -15.85
CA LYS A 396 3.65 -0.98 -16.60
C LYS A 396 2.20 -1.45 -16.44
N TYR A 397 1.58 -1.88 -17.54
CA TYR A 397 0.19 -2.36 -17.56
C TYR A 397 0.09 -3.87 -17.35
N GLY A 398 -1.14 -4.32 -17.09
CA GLY A 398 -1.49 -5.75 -17.05
C GLY A 398 -1.24 -6.45 -15.72
N CYS A 399 -0.97 -5.71 -14.63
CA CYS A 399 -0.79 -6.27 -13.30
C CYS A 399 -1.49 -5.40 -12.24
N PRO A 400 -2.18 -5.99 -11.23
CA PRO A 400 -2.79 -5.26 -10.11
C PRO A 400 -1.81 -4.53 -9.17
N VAL A 401 -0.52 -4.87 -9.25
CA VAL A 401 0.60 -4.23 -8.54
C VAL A 401 1.57 -3.65 -9.58
N GLU A 402 1.06 -2.70 -10.38
CA GLU A 402 1.82 -2.04 -11.44
C GLU A 402 3.08 -1.34 -10.92
N ASP A 403 3.05 -0.92 -9.66
CA ASP A 403 4.13 -0.25 -8.96
C ASP A 403 5.34 -1.17 -8.79
N ILE A 404 5.14 -2.34 -8.19
CA ILE A 404 6.18 -3.36 -8.02
C ILE A 404 6.73 -3.78 -9.38
N LEU A 405 5.83 -4.02 -10.36
CA LEU A 405 6.20 -4.39 -11.72
C LEU A 405 7.06 -3.32 -12.40
N THR A 406 6.68 -2.05 -12.26
CA THR A 406 7.42 -0.91 -12.82
C THR A 406 8.78 -0.77 -12.15
N GLY A 407 8.84 -0.88 -10.81
CA GLY A 407 10.09 -0.85 -10.06
C GLY A 407 11.05 -1.94 -10.50
N LEU A 408 10.58 -3.19 -10.57
CA LEU A 408 11.35 -4.34 -11.07
C LEU A 408 11.84 -4.14 -12.50
N SER A 409 11.00 -3.58 -13.37
CA SER A 409 11.40 -3.25 -14.73
C SER A 409 12.52 -2.23 -14.75
N ILE A 410 12.40 -1.13 -14.01
CA ILE A 410 13.43 -0.08 -13.94
C ILE A 410 14.77 -0.64 -13.46
N VAL A 411 14.80 -1.37 -12.35
CA VAL A 411 16.07 -1.93 -11.82
C VAL A 411 16.68 -2.99 -12.75
N SER A 412 15.84 -3.70 -13.51
CA SER A 412 16.32 -4.65 -14.53
C SER A 412 16.93 -3.98 -15.76
N HIS A 413 16.71 -2.68 -15.96
CA HIS A 413 17.42 -1.87 -16.97
C HIS A 413 18.75 -1.29 -16.44
N GLY A 414 19.30 -1.88 -15.38
CA GLY A 414 20.62 -1.53 -14.82
C GLY A 414 20.61 -0.40 -13.79
N TRP A 415 19.44 0.15 -13.49
CA TRP A 415 19.26 1.15 -12.44
C TRP A 415 19.31 0.55 -11.04
N LYS A 416 19.54 1.41 -10.05
CA LYS A 416 19.36 1.14 -8.62
C LYS A 416 18.24 2.01 -8.05
N SER A 417 17.70 1.59 -6.92
CA SER A 417 16.84 2.42 -6.09
C SER A 417 17.50 2.70 -4.73
N ALA A 418 16.92 3.61 -3.98
CA ALA A 418 17.33 3.94 -2.62
C ALA A 418 16.12 3.87 -1.68
N TYR A 419 16.32 3.38 -0.46
CA TYR A 419 15.35 3.46 0.63
C TYR A 419 15.76 4.54 1.63
N TYR A 420 14.83 5.42 2.01
CA TYR A 420 15.10 6.43 3.04
C TYR A 420 13.99 6.53 4.06
N SER A 421 14.32 6.22 5.32
CA SER A 421 13.43 6.29 6.49
C SER A 421 13.87 7.43 7.41
N PRO A 422 13.38 8.68 7.21
CA PRO A 422 13.74 9.81 8.06
C PRO A 422 13.18 9.65 9.48
N THR A 423 13.85 10.28 10.47
CA THR A 423 13.38 10.29 11.87
C THR A 423 11.98 10.91 11.99
N LYS A 424 11.73 12.03 11.30
CA LYS A 424 10.39 12.58 11.11
C LYS A 424 9.79 11.92 9.88
N LYS A 425 8.69 11.18 10.07
CA LYS A 425 7.94 10.52 8.99
C LYS A 425 7.65 11.53 7.89
N ALA A 426 8.06 11.23 6.66
CA ALA A 426 7.91 12.15 5.52
C ALA A 426 6.47 12.24 5.03
N PHE A 427 5.83 11.08 4.89
CA PHE A 427 4.47 10.94 4.38
C PHE A 427 3.60 10.26 5.44
N LEU A 428 2.35 10.72 5.58
CA LEU A 428 1.36 10.10 6.45
C LEU A 428 0.06 9.89 5.68
N GLY A 429 -0.43 8.66 5.71
CA GLY A 429 -1.67 8.25 5.06
C GLY A 429 -2.74 7.70 5.99
N VAL A 430 -3.77 7.10 5.40
CA VAL A 430 -4.85 6.42 6.12
C VAL A 430 -4.88 4.95 5.74
N THR A 431 -4.69 4.08 6.74
CA THR A 431 -4.81 2.64 6.57
C THR A 431 -6.25 2.17 6.72
N VAL A 432 -6.51 0.93 6.35
CA VAL A 432 -7.80 0.26 6.48
C VAL A 432 -8.24 0.13 7.95
N THR A 433 -9.54 0.24 8.21
CA THR A 433 -10.11 0.19 9.56
C THR A 433 -11.02 -1.01 9.79
N THR A 434 -11.17 -1.88 8.78
CA THR A 434 -11.94 -3.13 8.89
C THR A 434 -11.15 -4.33 8.41
N LEU A 435 -11.48 -5.50 8.96
CA LEU A 435 -10.84 -6.75 8.55
C LEU A 435 -11.08 -7.05 7.07
N GLU A 436 -12.29 -6.83 6.57
CA GLU A 436 -12.61 -7.09 5.17
C GLU A 436 -11.76 -6.25 4.22
N GLN A 437 -11.62 -4.95 4.49
CA GLN A 437 -10.77 -4.06 3.69
C GLN A 437 -9.32 -4.55 3.68
N ALA A 438 -8.78 -4.93 4.85
CA ALA A 438 -7.43 -5.48 4.96
C ALA A 438 -7.26 -6.76 4.13
N LEU A 439 -8.23 -7.67 4.18
CA LEU A 439 -8.17 -8.93 3.44
C LEU A 439 -8.31 -8.72 1.92
N VAL A 440 -9.17 -7.80 1.47
CA VAL A 440 -9.31 -7.45 0.05
C VAL A 440 -8.03 -6.80 -0.48
N GLN A 441 -7.43 -5.90 0.29
CA GLN A 441 -6.16 -5.26 -0.06
C GLN A 441 -5.05 -6.30 -0.24
N HIS A 442 -4.88 -7.20 0.73
CA HIS A 442 -3.86 -8.25 0.65
C HIS A 442 -4.13 -9.30 -0.43
N LYS A 443 -5.41 -9.56 -0.79
CA LYS A 443 -5.74 -10.39 -1.95
C LYS A 443 -5.19 -9.75 -3.21
N ARG A 444 -5.47 -8.45 -3.43
CA ARG A 444 -4.99 -7.71 -4.62
C ARG A 444 -3.47 -7.76 -4.73
N TRP A 445 -2.76 -7.50 -3.63
CA TRP A 445 -1.29 -7.52 -3.61
C TRP A 445 -0.74 -8.90 -3.98
N SER A 446 -1.13 -9.93 -3.22
CA SER A 446 -0.63 -11.30 -3.45
C SER A 446 -1.03 -11.89 -4.80
N GLU A 447 -2.17 -11.48 -5.36
CA GLU A 447 -2.59 -11.85 -6.71
C GLU A 447 -1.68 -11.20 -7.77
N GLY A 448 -1.38 -9.91 -7.60
CA GLY A 448 -0.47 -9.19 -8.47
C GLY A 448 0.96 -9.74 -8.40
N ASP A 449 1.48 -9.96 -7.20
CA ASP A 449 2.83 -10.50 -7.00
C ASP A 449 3.00 -11.90 -7.62
N LEU A 450 1.97 -12.74 -7.51
CA LEU A 450 1.95 -14.05 -8.16
C LEU A 450 1.87 -13.94 -9.70
N GLN A 451 1.11 -12.98 -10.22
CA GLN A 451 1.10 -12.69 -11.65
C GLN A 451 2.47 -12.24 -12.15
N ILE A 452 3.21 -11.42 -11.38
CA ILE A 452 4.58 -11.03 -11.71
C ILE A 452 5.47 -12.26 -11.86
N LEU A 453 5.39 -13.20 -10.91
CA LEU A 453 6.19 -14.44 -10.92
C LEU A 453 6.03 -15.25 -12.22
N PHE A 454 4.81 -15.31 -12.75
CA PHE A 454 4.48 -16.03 -13.99
C PHE A 454 4.59 -15.18 -15.26
N SER A 455 4.88 -13.89 -15.13
CA SER A 455 5.02 -12.97 -16.27
C SER A 455 6.44 -12.98 -16.85
N LYS A 456 6.63 -12.29 -17.99
CA LYS A 456 7.96 -12.02 -18.56
C LYS A 456 8.87 -11.18 -17.64
N TYR A 457 8.32 -10.56 -16.60
CA TYR A 457 9.01 -9.68 -15.66
C TYR A 457 9.39 -10.38 -14.33
N SER A 458 9.24 -11.71 -14.26
CA SER A 458 9.59 -12.48 -13.08
C SER A 458 11.03 -12.21 -12.61
N PRO A 459 11.27 -11.96 -11.31
CA PRO A 459 12.61 -11.75 -10.77
C PRO A 459 13.60 -12.88 -11.12
N VAL A 460 13.10 -14.10 -11.32
CA VAL A 460 13.91 -15.31 -11.59
C VAL A 460 14.46 -15.34 -13.01
N TRP A 461 13.68 -15.00 -14.03
CA TRP A 461 14.13 -15.11 -15.43
C TRP A 461 14.52 -13.74 -16.00
N TYR A 462 13.74 -12.71 -15.68
CA TYR A 462 13.98 -11.34 -16.16
C TYR A 462 15.14 -10.68 -15.41
N GLY A 463 15.24 -10.96 -14.11
CA GLY A 463 16.26 -10.40 -13.23
C GLY A 463 17.58 -11.17 -13.22
N LEU A 464 17.63 -12.44 -13.62
CA LEU A 464 18.84 -13.25 -13.53
C LEU A 464 19.96 -12.69 -14.42
N GLY A 465 21.13 -12.48 -13.81
CA GLY A 465 22.27 -11.84 -14.46
C GLY A 465 22.19 -10.31 -14.54
N LYS A 466 21.05 -9.70 -14.19
CA LYS A 466 20.83 -8.24 -14.15
C LYS A 466 20.73 -7.69 -12.73
N LEU A 467 20.10 -8.44 -11.83
CA LEU A 467 19.84 -8.05 -10.44
C LEU A 467 20.80 -8.74 -9.46
N ASN A 468 21.00 -8.11 -8.31
CA ASN A 468 21.67 -8.75 -7.18
C ASN A 468 20.84 -9.95 -6.69
N THR A 469 21.52 -11.04 -6.32
CA THR A 469 20.85 -12.26 -5.86
C THR A 469 19.95 -12.03 -4.64
N GLY A 470 20.36 -11.17 -3.70
CA GLY A 470 19.52 -10.81 -2.55
C GLY A 470 18.26 -10.02 -2.94
N LEU A 471 18.34 -9.18 -3.99
CA LEU A 471 17.16 -8.50 -4.54
C LEU A 471 16.20 -9.48 -5.23
N ILE A 472 16.74 -10.51 -5.93
CA ILE A 472 15.93 -11.59 -6.49
C ILE A 472 15.21 -12.36 -5.37
N PHE A 473 15.93 -12.77 -4.32
CA PHE A 473 15.34 -13.49 -3.20
C PHE A 473 14.30 -12.66 -2.44
N GLY A 474 14.59 -11.38 -2.16
CA GLY A 474 13.63 -10.52 -1.47
C GLY A 474 12.39 -10.22 -2.32
N SER A 475 12.53 -10.08 -3.64
CA SER A 475 11.37 -9.97 -4.54
C SER A 475 10.55 -11.26 -4.59
N LEU A 476 11.23 -12.42 -4.56
CA LEU A 476 10.59 -13.73 -4.55
C LEU A 476 9.74 -13.97 -3.31
N THR A 477 10.14 -13.46 -2.13
CA THR A 477 9.32 -13.55 -0.91
C THR A 477 7.92 -12.98 -1.14
N TYR A 478 7.79 -11.83 -1.81
CA TYR A 478 6.49 -11.23 -2.11
C TYR A 478 5.73 -12.04 -3.19
N CYS A 479 6.42 -12.43 -4.27
CA CYS A 479 5.87 -13.28 -5.33
C CYS A 479 5.31 -14.63 -4.83
N LEU A 480 5.83 -15.15 -3.72
CA LEU A 480 5.45 -16.44 -3.14
C LEU A 480 4.43 -16.32 -1.98
N TRP A 481 3.99 -15.12 -1.63
CA TRP A 481 2.93 -14.91 -0.64
C TRP A 481 1.68 -15.75 -0.90
N SER A 482 1.16 -15.71 -2.14
CA SER A 482 -0.06 -16.42 -2.46
C SER A 482 0.07 -17.96 -2.38
N PRO A 483 1.08 -18.61 -3.01
CA PRO A 483 1.31 -20.06 -2.88
C PRO A 483 1.45 -20.58 -1.44
N ASN A 484 1.97 -19.78 -0.52
CA ASN A 484 2.11 -20.17 0.89
C ASN A 484 0.82 -20.49 1.62
N CYS A 485 -0.33 -20.08 1.08
CA CYS A 485 -1.61 -20.49 1.64
C CYS A 485 -1.74 -22.02 1.76
N LEU A 486 -1.14 -22.79 0.84
CA LEU A 486 -1.22 -24.25 0.84
C LEU A 486 -0.49 -24.88 2.03
N ALA A 487 0.70 -24.38 2.36
CA ALA A 487 1.48 -24.83 3.51
C ALA A 487 0.72 -24.53 4.81
N LEU A 488 0.23 -23.29 4.95
CA LEU A 488 -0.54 -22.89 6.13
C LEU A 488 -1.84 -23.69 6.30
N LEU A 489 -2.60 -23.90 5.23
CA LEU A 489 -3.85 -24.68 5.29
C LEU A 489 -3.57 -26.11 5.73
N TYR A 490 -2.48 -26.71 5.25
CA TYR A 490 -2.03 -28.01 5.73
C TYR A 490 -1.68 -27.97 7.23
N TYR A 491 -0.87 -27.00 7.64
CA TYR A 491 -0.43 -26.81 9.03
C TYR A 491 -1.58 -26.57 10.01
N SER A 492 -2.60 -25.82 9.60
CA SER A 492 -3.73 -25.44 10.44
C SER A 492 -4.87 -26.47 10.47
N ILE A 493 -5.03 -27.29 9.42
CA ILE A 493 -6.15 -28.26 9.34
C ILE A 493 -5.69 -29.66 9.74
N VAL A 494 -4.59 -30.15 9.17
CA VAL A 494 -4.24 -31.58 9.23
C VAL A 494 -3.88 -32.04 10.64
N PRO A 495 -3.04 -31.33 11.41
CA PRO A 495 -2.75 -31.68 12.80
C PRO A 495 -3.99 -31.72 13.68
N SER A 496 -4.87 -30.73 13.55
CA SER A 496 -6.12 -30.61 14.29
C SER A 496 -7.04 -31.80 14.00
N LEU A 497 -7.28 -32.14 12.73
CA LEU A 497 -8.12 -33.29 12.38
C LEU A 497 -7.55 -34.62 12.91
N HIS A 498 -6.22 -34.78 12.92
CA HIS A 498 -5.59 -35.99 13.46
C HIS A 498 -5.75 -36.13 14.99
N LEU A 499 -6.10 -35.06 15.72
CA LEU A 499 -6.51 -35.16 17.12
C LEU A 499 -7.79 -35.98 17.29
N LEU A 500 -8.72 -35.92 16.32
CA LEU A 500 -9.97 -36.69 16.37
C LEU A 500 -9.71 -38.20 16.35
N LYS A 501 -8.73 -38.64 15.54
CA LYS A 501 -8.30 -40.05 15.42
C LYS A 501 -7.27 -40.48 16.47
N GLY A 502 -6.75 -39.56 17.29
CA GLY A 502 -5.65 -39.85 18.20
C GLY A 502 -4.34 -40.25 17.51
N SER A 503 -4.12 -39.80 16.28
CA SER A 503 -2.97 -40.21 15.46
C SER A 503 -1.83 -39.19 15.56
N PRO A 504 -0.63 -39.59 16.06
CA PRO A 504 0.48 -38.66 16.24
C PRO A 504 1.12 -38.29 14.90
N LEU A 505 1.24 -36.98 14.64
CA LEU A 505 2.00 -36.39 13.53
C LEU A 505 3.34 -35.81 13.99
N PHE A 506 3.48 -35.52 15.28
CA PHE A 506 4.71 -35.03 15.90
C PHE A 506 5.39 -36.12 16.75
N PRO A 507 6.69 -35.99 17.06
CA PRO A 507 7.35 -36.88 18.01
C PRO A 507 6.61 -36.92 19.35
N GLN A 508 6.56 -38.10 19.97
CA GLN A 508 6.03 -38.26 21.32
C GLN A 508 6.78 -37.39 22.33
N VAL A 509 6.13 -37.01 23.42
CA VAL A 509 6.72 -36.14 24.46
C VAL A 509 7.94 -36.78 25.13
N SER A 510 7.98 -38.11 25.20
CA SER A 510 9.13 -38.88 25.71
C SER A 510 10.30 -38.97 24.73
N SER A 511 10.12 -38.56 23.47
CA SER A 511 11.15 -38.63 22.43
C SER A 511 12.12 -37.46 22.54
N LYS A 512 13.43 -37.71 22.49
CA LYS A 512 14.45 -36.65 22.40
C LYS A 512 14.26 -35.71 21.20
N TRP A 513 13.60 -36.17 20.14
CA TRP A 513 13.31 -35.34 18.96
C TRP A 513 12.35 -34.19 19.26
N ILE A 514 11.55 -34.25 20.33
CA ILE A 514 10.68 -33.13 20.72
C ILE A 514 11.49 -31.86 21.00
N LEU A 515 12.73 -32.01 21.48
CA LEU A 515 13.61 -30.87 21.77
C LEU A 515 13.97 -30.08 20.51
N ALA A 516 14.12 -30.75 19.35
CA ALA A 516 14.41 -30.07 18.09
C ALA A 516 13.21 -29.23 17.62
N PHE A 517 12.00 -29.78 17.70
CA PHE A 517 10.77 -29.05 17.35
C PHE A 517 10.51 -27.91 18.33
N ALA A 518 10.64 -28.16 19.64
CA ALA A 518 10.48 -27.14 20.65
C ALA A 518 11.50 -26.00 20.47
N TYR A 519 12.75 -26.33 20.17
CA TYR A 519 13.79 -25.33 19.87
C TYR A 519 13.42 -24.47 18.67
N LEU A 520 13.04 -25.08 17.53
CA LEU A 520 12.67 -24.35 16.32
C LEU A 520 11.49 -23.39 16.57
N ILE A 521 10.39 -23.92 17.13
CA ILE A 521 9.19 -23.13 17.42
C ILE A 521 9.51 -21.96 18.37
N VAL A 522 10.22 -22.24 19.48
CA VAL A 522 10.54 -21.21 20.47
C VAL A 522 11.47 -20.15 19.88
N VAL A 523 12.51 -20.55 19.16
CA VAL A 523 13.48 -19.60 18.58
C VAL A 523 12.84 -18.76 17.50
N GLU A 524 12.04 -19.34 16.61
CA GLU A 524 11.35 -18.60 15.55
C GLU A 524 10.39 -17.56 16.13
N HIS A 525 9.54 -17.95 17.08
CA HIS A 525 8.56 -17.04 17.67
C HIS A 525 9.23 -16.00 18.56
N ALA A 526 10.28 -16.38 19.30
CA ALA A 526 11.07 -15.43 20.08
C ALA A 526 11.80 -14.42 19.19
N TYR A 527 12.34 -14.88 18.06
CA TYR A 527 12.98 -14.01 17.06
C TYR A 527 11.96 -13.05 16.45
N SER A 528 10.84 -13.57 15.91
CA SER A 528 9.77 -12.75 15.33
C SER A 528 9.24 -11.72 16.33
N CYS A 529 9.01 -12.13 17.58
CA CYS A 529 8.58 -11.22 18.64
C CYS A 529 9.64 -10.15 18.92
N SER A 530 10.91 -10.54 19.04
CA SER A 530 12.01 -9.61 19.30
C SER A 530 12.20 -8.61 18.16
N GLU A 531 12.10 -9.06 16.91
CA GLU A 531 12.18 -8.22 15.71
C GLU A 531 11.02 -7.23 15.65
N PHE A 532 9.78 -7.68 15.90
CA PHE A 532 8.60 -6.82 15.93
C PHE A 532 8.68 -5.75 17.03
N LEU A 533 9.16 -6.13 18.23
CA LEU A 533 9.38 -5.19 19.32
C LEU A 533 10.51 -4.20 19.01
N TRP A 534 11.60 -4.67 18.39
CA TRP A 534 12.69 -3.81 17.94
C TRP A 534 12.25 -2.80 16.89
N ALA A 535 11.33 -3.19 16.00
CA ALA A 535 10.71 -2.32 15.01
C ALA A 535 9.75 -1.27 15.62
N GLY A 536 9.49 -1.32 16.93
CA GLY A 536 8.65 -0.36 17.66
C GLY A 536 7.22 -0.84 17.95
N GLY A 537 6.93 -2.12 17.72
CA GLY A 537 5.64 -2.73 18.04
C GLY A 537 5.46 -3.05 19.53
N THR A 538 4.26 -3.50 19.89
CA THR A 538 3.93 -4.00 21.25
C THR A 538 3.78 -5.52 21.25
N LEU A 539 3.78 -6.15 22.43
CA LEU A 539 3.52 -7.61 22.54
C LEU A 539 2.12 -7.99 22.03
N LEU A 540 1.11 -7.18 22.33
CA LEU A 540 -0.24 -7.41 21.82
C LEU A 540 -0.30 -7.14 20.30
N GLY A 541 0.45 -6.15 19.82
CA GLY A 541 0.60 -5.89 18.39
C GLY A 541 1.26 -7.07 17.65
N TRP A 542 2.29 -7.68 18.22
CA TRP A 542 2.88 -8.90 17.66
C TRP A 542 1.86 -10.04 17.62
N TRP A 543 1.06 -10.22 18.68
CA TRP A 543 -0.01 -11.22 18.67
C TRP A 543 -1.09 -10.94 17.61
N ASN A 544 -1.41 -9.67 17.37
CA ASN A 544 -2.32 -9.26 16.29
C ASN A 544 -1.69 -9.50 14.92
N ASP A 545 -0.39 -9.27 14.76
CA ASP A 545 0.37 -9.57 13.54
C ASP A 545 0.35 -11.07 13.23
N GLN A 546 0.58 -11.94 14.22
CA GLN A 546 0.45 -13.39 14.06
C GLN A 546 -0.97 -13.82 13.66
N ARG A 547 -2.00 -13.13 14.17
CA ARG A 547 -3.39 -13.37 13.75
C ARG A 547 -3.62 -12.97 12.31
N MET A 548 -3.13 -11.80 11.92
CA MET A 548 -3.29 -11.28 10.57
C MET A 548 -2.48 -12.09 9.56
N TRP A 549 -1.31 -12.61 9.93
CA TRP A 549 -0.55 -13.60 9.19
C TRP A 549 -1.39 -14.85 8.89
N LEU A 550 -2.07 -15.41 9.91
CA LEU A 550 -2.97 -16.56 9.73
C LEU A 550 -4.13 -16.19 8.80
N TYR A 551 -4.74 -15.02 8.97
CA TYR A 551 -5.94 -14.61 8.23
C TYR A 551 -5.64 -14.35 6.76
N LYS A 552 -4.61 -13.53 6.47
CA LYS A 552 -4.18 -13.22 5.10
C LYS A 552 -3.89 -14.49 4.31
N ARG A 553 -3.14 -15.43 4.89
CA ARG A 553 -2.74 -16.67 4.23
C ARG A 553 -3.88 -17.67 4.06
N SER A 554 -4.74 -17.84 5.06
CA SER A 554 -5.85 -18.81 4.98
C SER A 554 -7.03 -18.33 4.15
N SER A 555 -7.19 -17.00 3.94
CA SER A 555 -8.21 -16.44 3.06
C SER A 555 -7.64 -15.70 1.86
N SER A 556 -7.09 -14.49 2.03
CA SER A 556 -6.74 -13.59 0.92
C SER A 556 -5.82 -14.24 -0.10
N TYR A 557 -4.78 -14.91 0.37
CA TYR A 557 -3.76 -15.57 -0.47
C TYR A 557 -4.31 -16.81 -1.15
N LEU A 558 -5.23 -17.54 -0.50
CA LEU A 558 -5.96 -18.65 -1.11
C LEU A 558 -6.81 -18.17 -2.28
N PHE A 559 -7.60 -17.10 -2.09
CA PHE A 559 -8.40 -16.52 -3.17
C PHE A 559 -7.52 -15.97 -4.29
N ALA A 560 -6.41 -15.30 -3.97
CA ALA A 560 -5.44 -14.83 -4.96
C ALA A 560 -4.82 -15.99 -5.77
N LEU A 561 -4.52 -17.11 -5.12
CA LEU A 561 -3.95 -18.29 -5.78
C LEU A 561 -4.95 -18.88 -6.75
N LEU A 562 -6.19 -19.08 -6.29
CA LEU A 562 -7.27 -19.64 -7.10
C LEU A 562 -7.56 -18.75 -8.31
N ASP A 563 -7.70 -17.44 -8.11
CA ASP A 563 -7.98 -16.50 -9.19
C ASP A 563 -6.83 -16.47 -10.22
N THR A 564 -5.58 -16.49 -9.76
CA THR A 564 -4.42 -16.52 -10.67
C THR A 564 -4.35 -17.83 -11.45
N VAL A 565 -4.59 -18.97 -10.81
CA VAL A 565 -4.64 -20.28 -11.49
C VAL A 565 -5.79 -20.32 -12.50
N LEU A 566 -6.97 -19.82 -12.17
CA LEU A 566 -8.11 -19.74 -13.09
C LEU A 566 -7.77 -18.88 -14.32
N LYS A 567 -7.14 -17.73 -14.11
CA LYS A 567 -6.64 -16.86 -15.20
C LYS A 567 -5.64 -17.60 -16.10
N LEU A 568 -4.68 -18.32 -15.53
CA LEU A 568 -3.68 -19.08 -16.28
C LEU A 568 -4.29 -20.22 -17.13
N VAL A 569 -5.43 -20.79 -16.69
CA VAL A 569 -6.16 -21.85 -17.43
C VAL A 569 -7.19 -21.25 -18.41
N GLY A 570 -7.24 -19.92 -18.57
CA GLY A 570 -8.09 -19.24 -19.54
C GLY A 570 -9.50 -18.92 -19.04
N TYR A 571 -9.79 -19.11 -17.76
CA TYR A 571 -11.02 -18.59 -17.14
C TYR A 571 -10.78 -17.15 -16.71
N SER A 572 -11.26 -16.21 -17.52
CA SER A 572 -11.31 -14.80 -17.09
C SER A 572 -12.52 -14.60 -16.19
N SER A 573 -12.31 -14.49 -14.89
CA SER A 573 -13.32 -13.91 -14.01
C SER A 573 -13.42 -12.42 -14.32
N ASN A 574 -14.65 -11.91 -14.47
CA ASN A 574 -14.93 -10.47 -14.51
C ASN A 574 -14.54 -9.85 -13.17
N HIS A 575 -13.26 -9.58 -12.96
CA HIS A 575 -12.79 -8.94 -11.75
C HIS A 575 -13.05 -7.45 -11.85
N THR A 576 -14.02 -6.99 -11.06
CA THR A 576 -14.08 -5.58 -10.69
C THR A 576 -12.88 -5.32 -9.80
N PHE A 577 -11.95 -4.47 -10.24
CA PHE A 577 -10.93 -3.91 -9.37
C PHE A 577 -11.64 -3.17 -8.23
N VAL A 578 -11.52 -3.68 -7.01
CA VAL A 578 -12.20 -3.11 -5.84
C VAL A 578 -11.26 -2.10 -5.20
N ILE A 579 -11.61 -0.81 -5.28
CA ILE A 579 -10.93 0.24 -4.55
C ILE A 579 -11.35 0.13 -3.07
N SER A 580 -10.39 0.18 -2.16
CA SER A 580 -10.68 0.15 -0.73
C SER A 580 -11.25 1.50 -0.28
N SER A 581 -12.47 1.49 0.27
CA SER A 581 -13.08 2.70 0.87
C SER A 581 -12.19 3.33 1.93
N LYS A 582 -11.95 4.63 1.80
CA LYS A 582 -11.25 5.45 2.81
C LYS A 582 -12.21 6.12 3.78
N VAL A 583 -13.52 5.95 3.56
CA VAL A 583 -14.60 6.41 4.45
C VAL A 583 -15.10 5.24 5.27
N CYS A 584 -15.33 5.49 6.56
CA CYS A 584 -15.91 4.54 7.50
C CYS A 584 -17.00 5.22 8.33
N ASP A 585 -18.06 4.46 8.63
CA ASP A 585 -19.12 4.92 9.52
C ASP A 585 -18.57 5.20 10.93
N GLU A 586 -19.13 6.17 11.64
CA GLU A 586 -18.67 6.58 12.99
C GLU A 586 -18.60 5.39 13.96
N ASP A 587 -19.61 4.51 13.94
CA ASP A 587 -19.65 3.29 14.75
C ASP A 587 -18.51 2.32 14.43
N VAL A 588 -18.12 2.22 13.16
CA VAL A 588 -17.00 1.38 12.70
C VAL A 588 -15.67 1.99 13.16
N SER A 589 -15.52 3.32 13.03
CA SER A 589 -14.34 4.05 13.50
C SER A 589 -14.13 3.87 15.00
N LEU A 590 -15.20 4.03 15.79
CA LEU A 590 -15.14 3.86 17.25
C LEU A 590 -14.69 2.45 17.64
N ARG A 591 -15.21 1.42 16.96
CA ARG A 591 -14.77 0.03 17.19
C ARG A 591 -13.31 -0.17 16.82
N TYR A 592 -12.87 0.41 15.71
CA TYR A 592 -11.47 0.36 15.29
C TYR A 592 -10.55 1.00 16.32
N GLU A 593 -10.88 2.20 16.82
CA GLU A 593 -10.13 2.89 17.87
C GLU A 593 -10.07 2.10 19.19
N GLN A 594 -11.13 1.34 19.50
CA GLN A 594 -11.19 0.43 20.65
C GLN A 594 -10.51 -0.92 20.40
N GLU A 595 -9.88 -1.11 19.24
CA GLU A 595 -9.24 -2.34 18.80
C GLU A 595 -10.17 -3.57 18.75
N ILE A 596 -11.42 -3.34 18.35
CA ILE A 596 -12.45 -4.35 18.18
C ILE A 596 -12.58 -4.68 16.69
N MET A 597 -12.37 -5.96 16.33
CA MET A 597 -12.44 -6.40 14.92
C MET A 597 -13.84 -6.28 14.33
N GLU A 598 -13.95 -5.80 13.09
CA GLU A 598 -15.21 -5.62 12.37
C GLU A 598 -15.55 -6.88 11.54
N PHE A 599 -16.72 -7.47 11.79
CA PHE A 599 -17.19 -8.69 11.12
C PHE A 599 -18.57 -8.55 10.46
N GLY A 600 -19.19 -7.36 10.49
CA GLY A 600 -20.59 -7.15 10.07
C GLY A 600 -20.87 -7.44 8.60
N SER A 601 -19.84 -7.54 7.76
CA SER A 601 -19.99 -7.77 6.33
C SER A 601 -20.10 -9.26 5.95
N THR A 602 -20.82 -9.53 4.86
CA THR A 602 -20.90 -10.87 4.28
C THR A 602 -19.77 -11.08 3.28
N SER A 603 -18.75 -11.83 3.66
CA SER A 603 -17.59 -12.12 2.82
C SER A 603 -17.29 -13.63 2.71
N PRO A 604 -16.95 -14.15 1.51
CA PRO A 604 -16.43 -15.50 1.35
C PRO A 604 -15.16 -15.74 2.17
N MET A 605 -14.31 -14.72 2.35
CA MET A 605 -13.10 -14.80 3.16
C MET A 605 -13.45 -15.06 4.63
N PHE A 606 -14.45 -14.36 5.18
CA PHE A 606 -14.92 -14.61 6.55
C PHE A 606 -15.50 -16.01 6.72
N THR A 607 -16.14 -16.55 5.69
CA THR A 607 -16.63 -17.94 5.72
C THR A 607 -15.46 -18.93 5.83
N VAL A 608 -14.38 -18.72 5.08
CA VAL A 608 -13.17 -19.57 5.16
C VAL A 608 -12.51 -19.47 6.54
N LEU A 609 -12.28 -18.24 7.04
CA LEU A 609 -11.67 -18.00 8.35
C LEU A 609 -12.48 -18.64 9.48
N SER A 610 -13.81 -18.41 9.47
CA SER A 610 -14.72 -18.94 10.48
C SER A 610 -14.80 -20.47 10.42
N THR A 611 -14.78 -21.07 9.21
CA THR A 611 -14.77 -22.53 9.06
C THR A 611 -13.50 -23.13 9.65
N LEU A 612 -12.34 -22.54 9.36
CA LEU A 612 -11.06 -23.00 9.88
C LEU A 612 -11.00 -22.87 11.41
N ALA A 613 -11.46 -21.75 11.96
CA ALA A 613 -11.58 -21.54 13.40
C ALA A 613 -12.48 -22.64 14.03
N MET A 614 -13.66 -22.89 13.46
CA MET A 614 -14.58 -23.90 13.98
C MET A 614 -14.02 -25.33 13.91
N ILE A 615 -13.29 -25.71 12.85
CA ILE A 615 -12.59 -27.01 12.77
C ILE A 615 -11.62 -27.15 13.94
N ASN A 616 -10.79 -26.14 14.18
CA ASN A 616 -9.83 -26.14 15.28
C ASN A 616 -10.52 -26.22 16.64
N LEU A 617 -11.60 -25.46 16.84
CA LEU A 617 -12.38 -25.49 18.08
C LEU A 617 -12.98 -26.88 18.35
N PHE A 618 -13.60 -27.51 17.34
CA PHE A 618 -14.19 -28.84 17.52
C PHE A 618 -13.13 -29.90 17.82
N CYS A 619 -12.00 -29.87 17.12
CA CYS A 619 -10.89 -30.79 17.40
C CYS A 619 -10.32 -30.58 18.80
N PHE A 620 -10.18 -29.32 19.23
CA PHE A 620 -9.66 -28.98 20.56
C PHE A 620 -10.61 -29.41 21.69
N VAL A 621 -11.91 -29.09 21.58
CA VAL A 621 -12.93 -29.53 22.54
C VAL A 621 -13.00 -31.05 22.61
N TRP A 622 -12.91 -31.74 21.47
CA TRP A 622 -12.88 -33.20 21.43
C TRP A 622 -11.68 -33.76 22.20
N VAL A 623 -10.47 -33.24 21.96
CA VAL A 623 -9.27 -33.75 22.64
C VAL A 623 -9.30 -33.44 24.13
N LEU A 624 -9.81 -32.28 24.55
CA LEU A 624 -9.96 -31.96 25.98
C LEU A 624 -10.91 -32.94 26.68
N LYS A 625 -12.04 -33.27 26.05
CA LYS A 625 -12.97 -34.29 26.56
C LYS A 625 -12.29 -35.66 26.70
N LYS A 626 -11.52 -36.04 25.69
CA LYS A 626 -10.75 -37.30 25.64
C LYS A 626 -9.64 -37.34 26.70
N MET A 627 -8.94 -36.24 26.93
CA MET A 627 -7.90 -36.11 27.97
C MET A 627 -8.45 -36.29 29.39
N ALA A 628 -9.70 -35.89 29.63
CA ALA A 628 -10.37 -36.14 30.92
C ALA A 628 -10.60 -37.63 31.20
N THR A 629 -10.52 -38.49 30.18
CA THR A 629 -10.77 -39.94 30.28
C THR A 629 -9.53 -40.81 30.02
N GLU A 630 -8.51 -40.31 29.33
CA GLU A 630 -7.38 -41.12 28.83
C GLU A 630 -6.03 -40.38 28.94
N GLU A 631 -5.16 -40.76 29.90
CA GLU A 631 -3.85 -40.10 30.14
C GLU A 631 -2.83 -40.28 28.99
N PHE A 632 -2.92 -41.36 28.22
CA PHE A 632 -1.98 -41.69 27.14
C PHE A 632 -1.99 -40.67 25.98
N ILE A 633 -3.06 -39.89 25.87
CA ILE A 633 -3.26 -38.91 24.80
C ILE A 633 -2.25 -37.78 24.89
N VAL A 634 -1.92 -37.31 26.10
CA VAL A 634 -0.98 -36.21 26.30
C VAL A 634 0.44 -36.62 25.92
N GLN A 635 0.85 -37.84 26.29
CA GLN A 635 2.17 -38.36 25.99
C GLN A 635 2.42 -38.54 24.48
N SER A 636 1.35 -38.83 23.73
CA SER A 636 1.43 -39.13 22.31
C SER A 636 1.16 -37.94 21.39
N LEU A 637 0.30 -36.98 21.79
CA LEU A 637 -0.18 -35.88 20.95
C LEU A 637 0.19 -34.48 21.45
N GLY A 638 1.07 -34.36 22.45
CA GLY A 638 1.36 -33.09 23.15
C GLY A 638 1.54 -31.86 22.24
N LEU A 639 2.49 -31.89 21.28
CA LEU A 639 2.73 -30.74 20.38
C LEU A 639 1.52 -30.40 19.50
N GLN A 640 0.78 -31.42 19.09
CA GLN A 640 -0.43 -31.32 18.27
C GLN A 640 -1.56 -30.61 19.05
N ILE A 641 -1.70 -30.93 20.34
CA ILE A 641 -2.64 -30.28 21.26
C ILE A 641 -2.26 -28.83 21.48
N VAL A 642 -0.97 -28.54 21.71
CA VAL A 642 -0.46 -27.17 21.88
C VAL A 642 -0.74 -26.33 20.63
N LEU A 643 -0.40 -26.84 19.44
CA LEU A 643 -0.66 -26.17 18.17
C LEU A 643 -2.16 -25.85 17.99
N CYS A 644 -3.02 -26.86 18.16
CA CYS A 644 -4.47 -26.67 18.02
C CYS A 644 -5.00 -25.64 19.04
N GLY A 645 -4.50 -25.67 20.28
CA GLY A 645 -4.82 -24.69 21.32
C GLY A 645 -4.40 -23.27 20.93
N VAL A 646 -3.18 -23.08 20.41
CA VAL A 646 -2.71 -21.77 19.91
C VAL A 646 -3.58 -21.28 18.76
N LEU A 647 -3.94 -22.13 17.80
CA LEU A 647 -4.85 -21.77 16.70
C LEU A 647 -6.24 -21.37 17.21
N VAL A 648 -6.77 -22.03 18.25
CA VAL A 648 -8.01 -21.60 18.92
C VAL A 648 -7.83 -20.24 19.58
N LEU A 649 -6.73 -20.00 20.31
CA LEU A 649 -6.48 -18.73 20.99
C LEU A 649 -6.31 -17.55 20.02
N ILE A 650 -5.59 -17.74 18.90
CA ILE A 650 -5.43 -16.71 17.86
C ILE A 650 -6.80 -16.30 17.30
N ASN A 651 -7.73 -17.24 17.19
CA ASN A 651 -9.07 -17.06 16.62
C ASN A 651 -10.15 -16.58 17.61
N LEU A 652 -9.79 -16.21 18.84
CA LEU A 652 -10.75 -15.68 19.82
C LEU A 652 -11.67 -14.55 19.29
N PRO A 653 -11.17 -13.57 18.51
CA PRO A 653 -12.04 -12.54 17.93
C PRO A 653 -13.15 -13.10 17.02
N LEU A 654 -12.88 -14.17 16.26
CA LEU A 654 -13.90 -14.81 15.41
C LEU A 654 -14.98 -15.47 16.25
N TYR A 655 -14.63 -16.20 17.33
CA TYR A 655 -15.65 -16.80 18.20
C TYR A 655 -16.49 -15.74 18.90
N ASN A 656 -15.88 -14.64 19.34
CA ASN A 656 -16.59 -13.47 19.86
C ASN A 656 -17.57 -12.90 18.83
N GLY A 657 -17.12 -12.69 17.59
CA GLY A 657 -17.95 -12.25 16.47
C GLY A 657 -19.10 -13.20 16.15
N MET A 658 -18.87 -14.51 16.20
CA MET A 658 -19.86 -15.53 15.85
C MET A 658 -20.95 -15.73 16.92
N PHE A 659 -20.55 -15.80 18.19
CA PHE A 659 -21.41 -16.33 19.25
C PHE A 659 -21.80 -15.32 20.33
N PHE A 660 -20.93 -14.35 20.64
CA PHE A 660 -21.10 -13.54 21.85
C PHE A 660 -21.49 -12.09 21.57
N ARG A 661 -21.10 -11.52 20.43
CA ARG A 661 -21.43 -10.14 20.07
C ARG A 661 -22.90 -9.93 19.76
N THR A 662 -23.38 -8.74 20.10
CA THR A 662 -24.75 -8.26 19.89
C THR A 662 -24.82 -6.95 19.11
N ASP A 663 -23.69 -6.26 18.93
CA ASP A 663 -23.59 -5.02 18.15
C ASP A 663 -23.50 -5.27 16.63
N HIS A 664 -23.51 -4.20 15.84
CA HIS A 664 -23.51 -4.27 14.37
C HIS A 664 -22.24 -4.88 13.75
N GLY A 665 -21.13 -4.94 14.48
CA GLY A 665 -19.92 -5.61 14.02
C GLY A 665 -19.86 -7.10 14.31
N LYS A 666 -20.98 -7.71 14.70
CA LYS A 666 -21.16 -9.16 14.84
C LYS A 666 -21.05 -9.86 13.48
N MET A 667 -20.50 -11.08 13.48
CA MET A 667 -20.51 -11.95 12.30
C MET A 667 -21.96 -12.27 11.87
N PRO A 668 -22.31 -12.13 10.57
CA PRO A 668 -23.62 -12.51 10.06
C PRO A 668 -24.00 -13.96 10.40
N ILE A 669 -25.25 -14.16 10.84
CA ILE A 669 -25.75 -15.48 11.27
C ILE A 669 -25.58 -16.52 10.15
N ILE A 670 -25.82 -16.13 8.90
CA ILE A 670 -25.66 -17.02 7.74
C ILE A 670 -24.19 -17.49 7.62
N THR A 671 -23.22 -16.60 7.82
CA THR A 671 -21.79 -16.95 7.80
C THR A 671 -21.44 -17.92 8.93
N THR A 672 -21.93 -17.66 10.14
CA THR A 672 -21.74 -18.55 11.31
C THR A 672 -22.34 -19.93 11.06
N LEU A 673 -23.57 -20.01 10.55
CA LEU A 673 -24.24 -21.28 10.26
C LEU A 673 -23.50 -22.07 9.18
N LYS A 674 -23.17 -21.44 8.04
CA LYS A 674 -22.41 -22.08 6.95
C LYS A 674 -21.09 -22.64 7.47
N SER A 675 -20.32 -21.81 8.17
CA SER A 675 -19.00 -22.19 8.67
C SER A 675 -19.07 -23.33 9.70
N THR A 676 -20.06 -23.30 10.58
CA THR A 676 -20.30 -24.34 11.59
C THR A 676 -20.67 -25.67 10.92
N ILE A 677 -21.61 -25.65 9.97
CA ILE A 677 -22.06 -26.85 9.25
C ILE A 677 -20.89 -27.46 8.49
N VAL A 678 -20.15 -26.66 7.70
CA VAL A 678 -19.00 -27.15 6.94
C VAL A 678 -17.93 -27.74 7.88
N ALA A 679 -17.59 -27.04 8.96
CA ALA A 679 -16.60 -27.52 9.92
C ALA A 679 -17.03 -28.85 10.59
N LEU A 680 -18.30 -28.97 11.01
CA LEU A 680 -18.84 -30.20 11.58
C LEU A 680 -18.81 -31.34 10.57
N SER A 681 -19.22 -31.09 9.32
CA SER A 681 -19.17 -32.09 8.25
C SER A 681 -17.75 -32.59 8.02
N VAL A 682 -16.77 -31.69 7.92
CA VAL A 682 -15.35 -32.05 7.75
C VAL A 682 -14.86 -32.89 8.93
N CYS A 683 -15.11 -32.46 10.16
CA CYS A 683 -14.68 -33.19 11.36
C CYS A 683 -15.34 -34.58 11.45
N THR A 684 -16.63 -34.66 11.15
CA THR A 684 -17.40 -35.92 11.22
C THR A 684 -16.95 -36.90 10.14
N CYS A 685 -16.84 -36.45 8.89
CA CYS A 685 -16.35 -37.27 7.79
C CYS A 685 -14.93 -37.78 8.07
N PHE A 686 -14.05 -36.91 8.60
CA PHE A 686 -12.70 -37.33 8.94
C PHE A 686 -12.68 -38.33 10.10
N ALA A 687 -13.47 -38.13 11.15
CA ALA A 687 -13.53 -39.03 12.29
C ALA A 687 -14.07 -40.43 11.94
N ILE A 688 -14.94 -40.53 10.92
CA ILE A 688 -15.52 -41.80 10.44
C ILE A 688 -14.60 -42.52 9.45
N SER A 689 -13.82 -41.78 8.65
CA SER A 689 -12.78 -42.34 7.76
C SER A 689 -11.63 -43.00 8.53
#